data_AF-A9DNJ1-F1
#
_entry.id   AF-A9DNJ1-F1
#
_cell.length_a   1.000
_cell.length_b   1.000
_cell.length_c   1.000
_cell.angle_alpha   90.00
_cell.angle_beta   90.00
_cell.angle_gamma   90.00
#
_symmetry.space_group_name_H-M   'P 1'
#
loop_
_entity.id
_entity.type
_entity.pdbx_description
1 polymer ?
#
loop_
_entity_poly.entity_id
_entity_poly.type
_entity_poly.pdbx_seq_one_letter_code
_entity_poly.pdbx_strand_id
1 'polypeptide(L)'
;MGFADSLKNLFSSKKESKTLQNSPFDEQLKKIMQDAFLEGYTYTIKFSTLKSYNELKAKDATTKKEFVQYLAEKKVELLKISVRRSLTNVERNKSHICGELVTVLLRSNLEYKPSEIAKLLDFFANSSSKNNLIHFTNWPIGYVTQQIEKSIKKNGVTSEWRSFIEKFLASPVMNKKDHYWGVDLEKVATKLKKILFEDQNTDGKTLPYVHTNDRFGEMFNPKIITIDENLRDHFYQLCHLFSKATSGKPSQRFLKNTSKIIDEIGIAKYKTTVHPWLEFVIQLKEIEKTVQNTYSGRVYEYTYYEFLHEKSTAFLKGLVWSLAKFHDTATLNLIAKLAERCYKKIPGVGPAAAGIGNACIYVLGNTKGLEGISHLSRLKLKIKQNNTRKLIEKYIEAASTKLGVSSSEIEELSIPHFGLTNGAKTIAFDDYTLEITIQELGKVNLIWRKPDGKQQKTTPAFVKNSAKHAHTLKKAKSDVAQIKKYLTAQRDRIDRLYLDDRIWTYENFTKHYLDHGLVSFIAKRLLWQFKKEDTFVTAFYLNDQWTTQENTTLDWISEETEVRLWHPIYEAVNDVLFWRKKLEELEIKQPLKQAYREVYILTDAEINTKTYSNRMAAHILKQHQFNALTSIRGWKYSLMGAFDNGIDAEMATIHIKAHDIQAQFWINELNAEDEFNDTGIWNYVATDQVRFLKNEEVMDMIDVPKLVLSEILRDVDLFVGVSSVGNDPEWRDNGGLPQYHNYWTSYSFGDLTEVAKTRKQILEKLLPRLKINKVATIDGKFLRVKGTKRTYKIHIGSSNILMEPNDQYLCIVPARGKDKNTSNIFLPFEGDRGLSLVLSKAFLLAEDHKITDVTILSQIR
;
A
#
# COMPACT_ATOMS: atom_id res chain seq x y z
N MET A 1 38.20 -13.24 -66.76
CA MET A 1 36.89 -12.55 -66.81
C MET A 1 35.86 -13.56 -66.32
N GLY A 2 34.96 -13.32 -65.37
CA GLY A 2 34.58 -12.12 -64.65
C GLY A 2 33.92 -12.49 -63.31
N PHE A 3 33.60 -11.47 -62.54
CA PHE A 3 33.29 -11.39 -61.11
C PHE A 3 32.11 -12.25 -60.55
N ALA A 4 31.59 -13.20 -61.33
CA ALA A 4 30.46 -14.07 -60.93
C ALA A 4 30.91 -15.45 -60.39
N ASP A 5 32.11 -15.93 -60.73
CA ASP A 5 32.61 -17.23 -60.24
C ASP A 5 33.17 -17.20 -58.80
N SER A 6 33.43 -16.00 -58.26
CA SER A 6 33.84 -15.84 -56.85
C SER A 6 32.72 -16.13 -55.84
N LEU A 7 31.46 -16.21 -56.28
CA LEU A 7 30.31 -16.60 -55.44
C LEU A 7 30.14 -18.12 -55.32
N LYS A 8 30.79 -18.92 -56.19
CA LYS A 8 30.73 -20.40 -56.14
C LYS A 8 31.78 -21.02 -55.20
N ASN A 9 32.85 -20.29 -54.89
CA ASN A 9 33.82 -20.68 -53.86
C ASN A 9 33.32 -20.43 -52.42
N LEU A 10 32.10 -19.93 -52.23
CA LEU A 10 31.46 -19.85 -50.92
C LEU A 10 30.98 -21.22 -50.38
N PHE A 11 31.01 -22.29 -51.18
CA PHE A 11 30.54 -23.64 -50.80
C PHE A 11 31.56 -24.78 -50.95
N SER A 12 32.86 -24.49 -51.15
CA SER A 12 33.90 -25.52 -50.98
C SER A 12 34.31 -25.63 -49.52
N SER A 13 33.70 -26.59 -48.81
CA SER A 13 34.20 -27.07 -47.52
C SER A 13 35.61 -27.67 -47.67
N LYS A 14 36.40 -27.54 -46.61
CA LYS A 14 37.79 -28.01 -46.41
C LYS A 14 38.90 -27.08 -46.93
N LYS A 15 39.18 -26.06 -46.12
CA LYS A 15 40.54 -25.95 -45.57
C LYS A 15 40.45 -26.15 -44.07
N GLU A 16 40.94 -27.30 -43.63
CA GLU A 16 41.31 -27.54 -42.25
C GLU A 16 42.11 -26.36 -41.72
N SER A 17 41.80 -25.98 -40.49
CA SER A 17 42.52 -24.96 -39.76
C SER A 17 44.02 -25.26 -39.82
N LYS A 18 44.80 -24.30 -40.31
CA LYS A 18 46.15 -24.12 -39.77
C LYS A 18 45.97 -23.86 -38.29
N THR A 19 46.18 -24.91 -37.52
CA THR A 19 46.42 -24.89 -36.08
C THR A 19 47.39 -23.75 -35.78
N LEU A 20 46.98 -22.81 -34.94
CA LEU A 20 47.88 -22.04 -34.07
C LEU A 20 48.57 -23.04 -33.15
N GLN A 21 49.52 -23.81 -33.69
CA GLN A 21 50.45 -24.58 -32.90
C GLN A 21 51.69 -23.71 -32.75
N ASN A 22 51.91 -23.27 -31.50
CA ASN A 22 53.04 -22.51 -30.99
C ASN A 22 52.95 -20.98 -31.15
N SER A 23 51.90 -20.36 -30.59
CA SER A 23 52.02 -18.95 -30.18
C SER A 23 52.76 -18.87 -28.83
N PRO A 24 53.72 -17.94 -28.63
CA PRO A 24 54.30 -17.69 -27.29
C PRO A 24 53.22 -17.35 -26.23
N PHE A 25 52.01 -16.99 -26.67
CA PHE A 25 50.86 -16.75 -25.82
C PHE A 25 50.14 -18.03 -25.32
N ASP A 26 50.32 -19.19 -25.95
CA ASP A 26 49.77 -20.47 -25.47
C ASP A 26 50.41 -20.87 -24.13
N GLU A 27 51.74 -20.78 -24.03
CA GLU A 27 52.46 -21.06 -22.79
C GLU A 27 52.10 -20.05 -21.69
N GLN A 28 51.96 -18.78 -22.07
CA GLN A 28 51.56 -17.73 -21.13
C GLN A 28 50.15 -17.96 -20.58
N LEU A 29 49.19 -18.35 -21.42
CA LEU A 29 47.84 -18.72 -20.99
C LEU A 29 47.85 -19.97 -20.11
N LYS A 30 48.66 -20.99 -20.46
CA LYS A 30 48.77 -22.24 -19.70
C LYS A 30 49.27 -22.01 -18.26
N LYS A 31 50.29 -21.15 -18.08
CA LYS A 31 50.80 -20.77 -16.74
C LYS A 31 49.73 -20.08 -15.91
N ILE A 32 49.00 -19.14 -16.51
CA ILE A 32 47.91 -18.42 -15.83
C ILE A 32 46.77 -19.35 -15.43
N MET A 33 46.42 -20.31 -16.29
CA MET A 33 45.42 -21.32 -15.98
C MET A 33 45.87 -22.21 -14.83
N GLN A 34 47.12 -22.67 -14.82
CA GLN A 34 47.66 -23.49 -13.73
C GLN A 34 47.59 -22.76 -12.39
N ASP A 35 48.06 -21.52 -12.32
CA ASP A 35 47.95 -20.69 -11.11
C ASP A 35 46.48 -20.50 -10.67
N ALA A 36 45.58 -20.23 -11.62
CA ALA A 36 44.16 -20.03 -11.33
C ALA A 36 43.46 -21.29 -10.82
N PHE A 37 43.81 -22.48 -11.34
CA PHE A 37 43.26 -23.76 -10.87
C PHE A 37 43.74 -24.11 -9.45
N LEU A 38 44.94 -23.69 -9.06
CA LEU A 38 45.49 -23.92 -7.72
C LEU A 38 44.81 -23.05 -6.65
N GLU A 39 44.27 -21.88 -7.01
CA GLU A 39 43.52 -21.01 -6.07
C GLU A 39 42.04 -21.41 -5.87
N GLY A 40 41.53 -22.43 -6.56
CA GLY A 40 40.20 -22.99 -6.36
C GLY A 40 39.15 -22.58 -7.40
N TYR A 41 37.99 -22.06 -6.96
CA TYR A 41 36.78 -21.92 -7.79
C TYR A 41 36.98 -20.95 -8.98
N THR A 42 36.96 -21.48 -10.21
CA THR A 42 37.32 -20.76 -11.45
C THR A 42 36.38 -19.61 -11.85
N TYR A 43 35.22 -19.48 -11.19
CA TYR A 43 34.25 -18.39 -11.42
C TYR A 43 34.50 -17.14 -10.57
N THR A 44 35.47 -17.17 -9.65
CA THR A 44 35.81 -16.06 -8.74
C THR A 44 37.32 -15.90 -8.58
N ILE A 45 38.05 -15.86 -9.70
CA ILE A 45 39.51 -15.75 -9.70
C ILE A 45 39.95 -14.31 -9.37
N LYS A 46 40.76 -14.15 -8.31
CA LYS A 46 41.35 -12.85 -7.95
C LYS A 46 42.68 -12.66 -8.69
N PHE A 47 42.66 -12.39 -10.01
CA PHE A 47 43.87 -12.33 -10.85
C PHE A 47 45.08 -11.57 -10.28
N SER A 48 44.87 -10.53 -9.45
CA SER A 48 45.96 -9.81 -8.77
C SER A 48 46.83 -10.67 -7.84
N THR A 49 46.35 -11.82 -7.35
CA THR A 49 47.10 -12.76 -6.49
C THR A 49 47.94 -13.74 -7.31
N LEU A 50 47.60 -13.96 -8.57
CA LEU A 50 48.30 -14.92 -9.42
C LEU A 50 49.65 -14.36 -9.88
N LYS A 51 50.73 -15.09 -9.62
CA LYS A 51 52.10 -14.71 -9.99
C LYS A 51 52.22 -14.54 -11.51
N SER A 52 51.77 -15.53 -12.27
CA SER A 52 51.79 -15.50 -13.75
C SER A 52 50.99 -14.35 -14.36
N TYR A 53 49.89 -13.92 -13.72
CA TYR A 53 49.13 -12.75 -14.17
C TYR A 53 49.90 -11.44 -13.90
N ASN A 54 50.58 -11.33 -12.75
CA ASN A 54 51.37 -10.14 -12.44
C ASN A 54 52.57 -9.99 -13.39
N GLU A 55 53.17 -11.09 -13.82
CA GLU A 55 54.20 -11.11 -14.88
C GLU A 55 53.64 -10.59 -16.21
N LEU A 56 52.44 -11.03 -16.61
CA LEU A 56 51.73 -10.50 -17.79
C LEU A 56 51.42 -9.00 -17.65
N LYS A 57 50.95 -8.57 -16.48
CA LYS A 57 50.55 -7.19 -16.20
C LYS A 57 51.71 -6.20 -16.35
N ALA A 58 52.93 -6.65 -16.01
CA ALA A 58 54.17 -5.88 -16.09
C ALA A 58 54.69 -5.69 -17.53
N LYS A 59 54.21 -6.47 -18.51
CA LYS A 59 54.58 -6.30 -19.92
C LYS A 59 54.12 -4.95 -20.48
N ASP A 60 54.73 -4.54 -21.59
CA ASP A 60 54.40 -3.29 -22.29
C ASP A 60 52.97 -3.32 -22.88
N ALA A 61 52.47 -2.14 -23.27
CA ALA A 61 51.10 -2.00 -23.76
C ALA A 61 50.85 -2.77 -25.07
N THR A 62 51.82 -2.83 -25.98
CA THR A 62 51.70 -3.53 -27.27
C THR A 62 51.51 -5.02 -27.04
N THR A 63 52.38 -5.64 -26.24
CA THR A 63 52.28 -7.07 -25.91
C THR A 63 50.94 -7.40 -25.23
N LYS A 64 50.43 -6.50 -24.37
CA LYS A 64 49.12 -6.70 -23.73
C LYS A 64 47.95 -6.58 -24.71
N LYS A 65 48.01 -5.68 -25.69
CA LYS A 65 46.99 -5.56 -26.76
C LYS A 65 46.94 -6.81 -27.63
N GLU A 66 48.10 -7.31 -28.06
CA GLU A 66 48.21 -8.54 -28.84
C GLU A 66 47.67 -9.74 -28.07
N PHE A 67 47.98 -9.84 -26.78
CA PHE A 67 47.45 -10.89 -25.92
C PHE A 67 45.93 -10.80 -25.73
N VAL A 68 45.36 -9.59 -25.63
CA VAL A 68 43.90 -9.39 -25.59
C VAL A 68 43.23 -9.94 -26.86
N GLN A 69 43.79 -9.68 -28.04
CA GLN A 69 43.28 -10.21 -29.31
C GLN A 69 43.37 -11.74 -29.35
N TYR A 70 44.53 -12.28 -28.98
CA TYR A 70 44.75 -13.73 -28.88
C TYR A 70 43.74 -14.41 -27.94
N LEU A 71 43.50 -13.86 -26.75
CA LEU A 71 42.54 -14.41 -25.78
C LEU A 71 41.11 -14.39 -26.32
N ALA A 72 40.73 -13.34 -27.06
CA ALA A 72 39.42 -13.24 -27.68
C ALA A 72 39.21 -14.32 -28.74
N GLU A 73 40.23 -14.58 -29.57
CA GLU A 73 40.25 -15.65 -30.58
C GLU A 73 40.23 -17.04 -29.95
N LYS A 74 41.09 -17.27 -28.95
CA LYS A 74 41.18 -18.55 -28.23
C LYS A 74 39.87 -18.89 -27.53
N LYS A 75 39.19 -17.89 -26.98
CA LYS A 75 37.85 -18.06 -26.39
C LYS A 75 36.82 -18.58 -27.40
N VAL A 76 36.80 -18.06 -28.63
CA VAL A 76 35.91 -18.55 -29.70
C VAL A 76 36.21 -20.00 -30.04
N GLU A 77 37.50 -20.34 -30.17
CA GLU A 77 37.96 -21.71 -30.44
C GLU A 77 37.43 -22.68 -29.38
N LEU A 78 37.64 -22.35 -28.09
CA LEU A 78 37.21 -23.16 -26.96
C LEU A 78 35.68 -23.32 -26.88
N LEU A 79 34.92 -22.28 -27.24
CA LEU A 79 33.46 -22.34 -27.26
C LEU A 79 32.92 -23.27 -28.34
N LYS A 80 33.57 -23.35 -29.51
CA LYS A 80 33.17 -24.24 -30.61
C LYS A 80 33.29 -25.72 -30.26
N ILE A 81 34.25 -26.08 -29.41
CA ILE A 81 34.53 -27.47 -29.02
C ILE A 81 33.88 -27.88 -27.68
N SER A 82 33.25 -26.95 -26.97
CA SER A 82 32.63 -27.22 -25.66
C SER A 82 31.26 -27.91 -25.78
N VAL A 83 31.04 -29.00 -25.03
CA VAL A 83 29.75 -29.75 -24.98
C VAL A 83 29.04 -29.58 -23.62
N ARG A 84 27.74 -29.23 -23.65
CA ARG A 84 26.77 -29.09 -22.52
C ARG A 84 27.15 -28.10 -21.38
N ARG A 85 26.12 -27.65 -20.64
CA ARG A 85 26.23 -26.78 -19.44
C ARG A 85 26.59 -27.63 -18.21
N SER A 86 27.85 -28.04 -18.06
CA SER A 86 28.37 -28.70 -16.84
C SER A 86 29.60 -27.98 -16.30
N LEU A 87 29.72 -27.87 -14.97
CA LEU A 87 30.85 -27.28 -14.25
C LEU A 87 32.14 -28.12 -14.38
N THR A 88 32.04 -29.37 -14.84
CA THR A 88 33.18 -30.28 -15.07
C THR A 88 33.79 -30.15 -16.47
N ASN A 89 33.26 -29.27 -17.33
CA ASN A 89 33.78 -29.09 -18.68
C ASN A 89 35.04 -28.20 -18.68
N VAL A 90 36.20 -28.83 -18.88
CA VAL A 90 37.52 -28.19 -18.90
C VAL A 90 37.60 -27.07 -19.95
N GLU A 91 37.10 -27.29 -21.16
CA GLU A 91 37.14 -26.30 -22.25
C GLU A 91 36.25 -25.09 -21.98
N ARG A 92 35.12 -25.30 -21.27
CA ARG A 92 34.25 -24.21 -20.82
C ARG A 92 34.91 -23.38 -19.72
N ASN A 93 35.57 -24.01 -18.76
CA ASN A 93 36.31 -23.30 -17.70
C ASN A 93 37.47 -22.50 -18.31
N LYS A 94 38.19 -23.08 -19.28
CA LYS A 94 39.23 -22.38 -20.03
C LYS A 94 38.70 -21.16 -20.77
N SER A 95 37.55 -21.29 -21.44
CA SER A 95 36.88 -20.18 -22.14
C SER A 95 36.45 -19.06 -21.17
N HIS A 96 35.98 -19.42 -19.97
CA HIS A 96 35.64 -18.45 -18.93
C HIS A 96 36.87 -17.66 -18.47
N ILE A 97 37.98 -18.34 -18.16
CA ILE A 97 39.26 -17.71 -17.77
C ILE A 97 39.74 -16.74 -18.87
N CYS A 98 39.66 -17.13 -20.15
CA CYS A 98 40.02 -16.23 -21.25
C CYS A 98 39.16 -14.96 -21.24
N GLY A 99 37.85 -15.07 -20.98
CA GLY A 99 36.94 -13.93 -20.90
C GLY A 99 37.25 -12.96 -19.76
N GLU A 100 37.54 -13.50 -18.58
CA GLU A 100 37.93 -12.68 -17.43
C GLU A 100 39.28 -11.99 -17.66
N LEU A 101 40.26 -12.69 -18.26
CA LEU A 101 41.56 -12.10 -18.59
C LEU A 101 41.44 -10.91 -19.56
N VAL A 102 40.64 -11.05 -20.62
CA VAL A 102 40.34 -9.92 -21.54
C VAL A 102 39.76 -8.74 -20.74
N THR A 103 38.83 -9.02 -19.82
CA THR A 103 38.18 -8.01 -18.99
C THR A 103 39.16 -7.28 -18.07
N VAL A 104 40.00 -8.01 -17.33
CA VAL A 104 40.94 -7.40 -16.38
C VAL A 104 42.06 -6.64 -17.11
N LEU A 105 42.54 -7.12 -18.27
CA LEU A 105 43.54 -6.40 -19.07
C LEU A 105 43.00 -5.07 -19.59
N LEU A 106 41.76 -5.04 -20.09
CA LEU A 106 41.11 -3.82 -20.58
C LEU A 106 40.76 -2.81 -19.48
N ARG A 107 40.92 -3.15 -18.19
CA ARG A 107 40.85 -2.16 -17.09
C ARG A 107 42.09 -1.26 -17.03
N SER A 108 43.25 -1.75 -17.47
CA SER A 108 44.50 -0.97 -17.51
C SER A 108 44.46 0.07 -18.63
N ASN A 109 45.23 1.17 -18.57
CA ASN A 109 45.31 2.11 -19.69
C ASN A 109 46.28 1.56 -20.75
N LEU A 110 45.75 1.09 -21.89
CA LEU A 110 46.56 0.47 -22.95
C LEU A 110 46.80 1.41 -24.13
N GLU A 111 46.26 2.64 -24.12
CA GLU A 111 46.45 3.62 -25.19
C GLU A 111 46.07 3.07 -26.58
N TYR A 112 44.89 2.47 -26.68
CA TYR A 112 44.36 2.02 -27.96
C TYR A 112 44.15 3.19 -28.94
N LYS A 113 44.43 2.96 -30.22
CA LYS A 113 44.09 3.84 -31.35
C LYS A 113 42.71 3.48 -31.92
N PRO A 114 42.03 4.41 -32.63
CA PRO A 114 40.72 4.13 -33.24
C PRO A 114 40.69 2.86 -34.11
N SER A 115 41.72 2.65 -34.94
CA SER A 115 41.83 1.48 -35.83
C SER A 115 42.02 0.16 -35.08
N GLU A 116 42.69 0.17 -33.93
CA GLU A 116 42.89 -1.01 -33.08
C GLU A 116 41.60 -1.39 -32.35
N ILE A 117 40.85 -0.39 -31.87
CA ILE A 117 39.52 -0.64 -31.29
C ILE A 117 38.56 -1.15 -32.37
N ALA A 118 38.55 -0.55 -33.56
CA ALA A 118 37.72 -1.01 -34.67
C ALA A 118 37.93 -2.50 -34.98
N LYS A 119 39.19 -2.96 -35.05
CA LYS A 119 39.51 -4.38 -35.24
C LYS A 119 38.94 -5.27 -34.13
N LEU A 120 39.06 -4.84 -32.87
CA LEU A 120 38.50 -5.59 -31.74
C LEU A 120 36.98 -5.64 -31.82
N LEU A 121 36.32 -4.52 -32.17
CA LEU A 121 34.86 -4.49 -32.34
C LEU A 121 34.41 -5.40 -33.50
N ASP A 122 35.07 -5.33 -34.65
CA ASP A 122 34.75 -6.14 -35.83
C ASP A 122 34.88 -7.63 -35.53
N PHE A 123 35.94 -8.03 -34.80
CA PHE A 123 36.14 -9.41 -34.39
C PHE A 123 34.95 -9.94 -33.58
N PHE A 124 34.53 -9.21 -32.55
CA PHE A 124 33.44 -9.65 -31.70
C PHE A 124 32.07 -9.54 -32.39
N ALA A 125 31.85 -8.52 -33.24
CA ALA A 125 30.61 -8.36 -34.01
C ALA A 125 30.39 -9.52 -35.00
N ASN A 126 31.44 -9.90 -35.72
CA ASN A 126 31.41 -11.02 -36.66
C ASN A 126 31.28 -12.37 -35.93
N SER A 127 31.96 -12.53 -34.80
CA SER A 127 31.91 -13.77 -33.99
C SER A 127 30.58 -13.98 -33.28
N SER A 128 29.80 -12.92 -33.03
CA SER A 128 28.45 -13.02 -32.47
C SER A 128 27.42 -13.53 -33.50
N SER A 129 27.61 -13.19 -34.79
CA SER A 129 26.66 -13.52 -35.86
C SER A 129 26.70 -14.98 -36.34
N LYS A 130 27.84 -15.66 -36.22
CA LYS A 130 28.00 -17.08 -36.56
C LYS A 130 27.78 -17.94 -35.31
N ASN A 131 26.64 -18.62 -35.24
CA ASN A 131 26.29 -19.63 -34.24
C ASN A 131 26.02 -19.15 -32.80
N ASN A 132 25.83 -17.85 -32.54
CA ASN A 132 25.53 -17.33 -31.18
C ASN A 132 26.58 -17.71 -30.10
N LEU A 133 27.82 -17.98 -30.50
CA LEU A 133 28.86 -18.50 -29.61
C LEU A 133 29.37 -17.45 -28.62
N ILE A 134 29.47 -16.19 -29.04
CA ILE A 134 29.85 -15.06 -28.18
C ILE A 134 28.62 -14.19 -27.90
N HIS A 135 28.31 -14.04 -26.60
CA HIS A 135 27.36 -13.06 -26.07
C HIS A 135 28.08 -11.82 -25.53
N PHE A 136 27.33 -10.76 -25.26
CA PHE A 136 27.88 -9.50 -24.79
C PHE A 136 28.55 -9.57 -23.40
N THR A 137 28.20 -10.51 -22.51
CA THR A 137 29.02 -10.81 -21.31
C THR A 137 30.45 -11.20 -21.62
N ASN A 138 30.71 -11.75 -22.80
CA ASN A 138 32.05 -12.09 -23.27
C ASN A 138 32.75 -10.88 -23.90
N TRP A 139 32.02 -9.80 -24.16
CA TRP A 139 32.50 -8.55 -24.71
C TRP A 139 32.56 -7.48 -23.62
N PRO A 140 33.75 -7.10 -23.16
CA PRO A 140 33.92 -6.05 -22.16
C PRO A 140 33.74 -4.63 -22.76
N ILE A 141 32.65 -4.35 -23.48
CA ILE A 141 32.46 -3.10 -24.21
C ILE A 141 32.49 -1.90 -23.28
N GLY A 142 32.06 -2.08 -22.02
CA GLY A 142 32.14 -1.03 -21.00
C GLY A 142 33.59 -0.62 -20.75
N TYR A 143 34.52 -1.58 -20.71
CA TYR A 143 35.95 -1.32 -20.56
C TYR A 143 36.60 -0.84 -21.86
N VAL A 144 36.16 -1.32 -23.02
CA VAL A 144 36.57 -0.74 -24.32
C VAL A 144 36.17 0.74 -24.42
N THR A 145 34.96 1.08 -23.99
CA THR A 145 34.47 2.47 -23.91
C THR A 145 35.30 3.28 -22.91
N GLN A 146 35.75 2.68 -21.81
CA GLN A 146 36.70 3.34 -20.89
C GLN A 146 38.08 3.56 -21.53
N GLN A 147 38.55 2.69 -22.43
CA GLN A 147 39.78 2.94 -23.18
C GLN A 147 39.62 4.16 -24.10
N ILE A 148 38.47 4.27 -24.78
CA ILE A 148 38.12 5.46 -25.57
C ILE A 148 38.13 6.71 -24.69
N GLU A 149 37.44 6.68 -23.54
CA GLU A 149 37.40 7.79 -22.58
C GLU A 149 38.81 8.20 -22.10
N LYS A 150 39.69 7.24 -21.77
CA LYS A 150 41.06 7.52 -21.33
C LYS A 150 41.91 8.13 -22.44
N SER A 151 41.82 7.61 -23.66
CA SER A 151 42.55 8.14 -24.82
C SER A 151 42.12 9.57 -25.15
N ILE A 152 40.81 9.83 -25.13
CA ILE A 152 40.25 11.16 -25.38
C ILE A 152 40.58 12.14 -24.26
N LYS A 153 40.54 11.72 -23.00
CA LYS A 153 40.98 12.58 -21.88
C LYS A 153 42.45 13.00 -21.98
N LYS A 154 43.30 12.14 -22.54
CA LYS A 154 44.74 12.42 -22.70
C LYS A 154 45.01 13.29 -23.93
N ASN A 155 44.32 13.02 -25.04
CA ASN A 155 44.70 13.54 -26.37
C ASN A 155 43.65 14.46 -27.02
N GLY A 156 42.52 14.72 -26.34
CA GLY A 156 41.35 15.38 -26.93
C GLY A 156 40.58 14.48 -27.90
N VAL A 157 39.45 14.96 -28.42
CA VAL A 157 38.70 14.27 -29.48
C VAL A 157 39.33 14.63 -30.82
N THR A 158 40.27 13.79 -31.28
CA THR A 158 40.84 13.93 -32.62
C THR A 158 39.78 13.65 -33.70
N SER A 159 40.01 14.13 -34.93
CA SER A 159 39.14 13.86 -36.08
C SER A 159 38.93 12.36 -36.33
N GLU A 160 39.97 11.55 -36.09
CA GLU A 160 39.90 10.08 -36.17
C GLU A 160 38.98 9.49 -35.10
N TRP A 161 39.07 9.95 -33.84
CA TRP A 161 38.18 9.52 -32.76
C TRP A 161 36.74 9.94 -33.03
N ARG A 162 36.52 11.16 -33.52
CA ARG A 162 35.19 11.67 -33.87
C ARG A 162 34.53 10.78 -34.93
N SER A 163 35.23 10.58 -36.06
CA SER A 163 34.75 9.74 -37.16
C SER A 163 34.47 8.30 -36.70
N PHE A 164 35.33 7.75 -35.85
CA PHE A 164 35.13 6.42 -35.29
C PHE A 164 33.88 6.34 -34.40
N ILE A 165 33.70 7.27 -33.46
CA ILE A 165 32.56 7.27 -32.53
C ILE A 165 31.25 7.45 -33.30
N GLU A 166 31.20 8.37 -34.27
CA GLU A 166 30.02 8.59 -35.11
C GLU A 166 29.64 7.33 -35.90
N LYS A 167 30.61 6.71 -36.56
CA LYS A 167 30.39 5.44 -37.29
C LYS A 167 29.93 4.32 -36.35
N PHE A 168 30.53 4.22 -35.17
CA PHE A 168 30.15 3.19 -34.21
C PHE A 168 28.74 3.39 -33.68
N LEU A 169 28.35 4.62 -33.32
CA LEU A 169 27.00 4.97 -32.89
C LEU A 169 25.95 4.72 -33.99
N ALA A 170 26.30 4.92 -35.26
CA ALA A 170 25.43 4.66 -36.40
C ALA A 170 25.37 3.17 -36.82
N SER A 171 26.23 2.32 -36.27
CA SER A 171 26.32 0.92 -36.69
C SER A 171 25.07 0.11 -36.30
N PRO A 172 24.67 -0.91 -37.10
CA PRO A 172 23.52 -1.77 -36.77
C PRO A 172 23.66 -2.50 -35.42
N VAL A 173 24.89 -2.69 -34.94
CA VAL A 173 25.17 -3.31 -33.63
C VAL A 173 24.60 -2.48 -32.49
N MET A 174 24.63 -1.15 -32.59
CA MET A 174 24.06 -0.25 -31.58
C MET A 174 22.53 -0.21 -31.57
N ASN A 175 21.89 -0.76 -32.61
CA ASN A 175 20.43 -0.86 -32.73
C ASN A 175 19.87 -2.21 -32.22
N LYS A 176 20.72 -3.21 -31.96
CA LYS A 176 20.31 -4.51 -31.41
C LYS A 176 20.07 -4.41 -29.89
N LYS A 177 18.85 -3.98 -29.51
CA LYS A 177 18.45 -3.78 -28.10
C LYS A 177 17.66 -4.97 -27.50
N ASP A 178 17.52 -6.07 -28.23
CA ASP A 178 16.72 -7.22 -27.81
C ASP A 178 17.40 -8.04 -26.70
N HIS A 179 16.70 -8.19 -25.56
CA HIS A 179 17.01 -9.02 -24.38
C HIS A 179 18.37 -8.82 -23.68
N TYR A 180 18.39 -8.98 -22.34
CA TYR A 180 19.49 -8.97 -21.33
C TYR A 180 20.62 -7.92 -21.44
N TRP A 181 21.06 -7.53 -22.64
CA TRP A 181 22.27 -6.74 -22.97
C TRP A 181 22.00 -5.29 -23.38
N GLY A 182 20.74 -4.93 -23.70
CA GLY A 182 20.39 -3.58 -24.18
C GLY A 182 20.79 -2.44 -23.23
N VAL A 183 20.81 -2.72 -21.92
CA VAL A 183 21.18 -1.75 -20.87
C VAL A 183 22.63 -1.27 -21.01
N ASP A 184 23.56 -2.16 -21.32
CA ASP A 184 24.98 -1.80 -21.39
C ASP A 184 25.32 -1.10 -22.70
N LEU A 185 24.72 -1.51 -23.82
CA LEU A 185 24.84 -0.77 -25.09
C LEU A 185 24.31 0.66 -24.97
N GLU A 186 23.26 0.87 -24.19
CA GLU A 186 22.73 2.20 -23.95
C GLU A 186 23.64 3.06 -23.06
N LYS A 187 24.30 2.47 -22.05
CA LYS A 187 25.34 3.16 -21.28
C LYS A 187 26.49 3.59 -22.18
N VAL A 188 26.94 2.70 -23.08
CA VAL A 188 27.98 3.00 -24.08
C VAL A 188 27.54 4.14 -24.99
N ALA A 189 26.33 4.05 -25.57
CA ALA A 189 25.79 5.09 -26.43
C ALA A 189 25.72 6.45 -25.71
N THR A 190 25.25 6.46 -24.46
CA THR A 190 25.14 7.68 -23.64
C THR A 190 26.50 8.32 -23.39
N LYS A 191 27.51 7.50 -23.03
CA LYS A 191 28.89 7.98 -22.79
C LYS A 191 29.51 8.56 -24.06
N LEU A 192 29.39 7.86 -25.18
CA LEU A 192 29.97 8.28 -26.46
C LEU A 192 29.29 9.53 -27.03
N LYS A 193 27.95 9.62 -26.96
CA LYS A 193 27.21 10.85 -27.32
C LYS A 193 27.61 12.03 -26.45
N LYS A 194 27.82 11.79 -25.14
CA LYS A 194 28.29 12.82 -24.22
C LYS A 194 29.67 13.34 -24.64
N ILE A 195 30.60 12.46 -25.00
CA ILE A 195 31.94 12.84 -25.49
C ILE A 195 31.85 13.71 -26.75
N LEU A 196 31.06 13.28 -27.75
CA LEU A 196 30.87 14.05 -28.98
C LEU A 196 30.25 15.43 -28.72
N PHE A 197 29.30 15.50 -27.78
CA PHE A 197 28.65 16.75 -27.42
C PHE A 197 29.60 17.70 -26.68
N GLU A 198 30.35 17.22 -25.68
CA GLU A 198 31.31 18.04 -24.92
C GLU A 198 32.42 18.62 -25.81
N ASP A 199 32.81 17.91 -26.85
CA ASP A 199 33.80 18.34 -27.85
C ASP A 199 33.29 19.48 -28.76
N GLN A 200 31.98 19.53 -29.03
CA GLN A 200 31.36 20.54 -29.88
C GLN A 200 30.77 21.73 -29.09
N ASN A 201 30.72 21.63 -27.77
CA ASN A 201 30.00 22.55 -26.91
C ASN A 201 30.93 23.60 -26.28
N THR A 202 31.10 24.72 -26.98
CA THR A 202 31.90 25.87 -26.51
C THR A 202 31.19 26.76 -25.50
N ASP A 203 29.85 26.67 -25.41
CA ASP A 203 29.01 27.64 -24.69
C ASP A 203 28.54 27.11 -23.32
N GLY A 204 29.00 25.92 -22.91
CA GLY A 204 28.63 25.31 -21.63
C GLY A 204 27.20 24.78 -21.54
N LYS A 205 26.51 24.57 -22.68
CA LYS A 205 25.15 24.02 -22.73
C LYS A 205 25.09 22.57 -22.22
N THR A 206 23.92 22.11 -21.84
CA THR A 206 23.67 20.76 -21.33
C THR A 206 23.30 19.83 -22.48
N LEU A 207 23.80 18.60 -22.46
CA LEU A 207 23.43 17.56 -23.43
C LEU A 207 21.89 17.42 -23.47
N PRO A 208 21.24 17.59 -24.64
CA PRO A 208 19.79 17.45 -24.74
C PRO A 208 19.30 16.12 -24.19
N TYR A 209 18.24 16.17 -23.40
CA TYR A 209 17.64 14.99 -22.80
C TYR A 209 16.44 14.51 -23.60
N VAL A 210 16.42 13.22 -23.95
CA VAL A 210 15.29 12.54 -24.58
C VAL A 210 14.93 11.34 -23.71
N HIS A 211 13.67 11.24 -23.31
CA HIS A 211 13.15 10.12 -22.54
C HIS A 211 12.81 8.92 -23.44
N THR A 212 12.57 7.75 -22.86
CA THR A 212 12.13 6.56 -23.61
C THR A 212 10.81 6.81 -24.35
N ASN A 213 10.55 6.10 -25.46
CA ASN A 213 9.27 6.19 -26.17
C ASN A 213 8.17 5.34 -25.50
N ASP A 214 8.12 5.35 -24.16
CA ASP A 214 6.99 4.80 -23.42
C ASP A 214 5.88 5.85 -23.30
N ARG A 215 4.72 5.48 -22.75
CA ARG A 215 3.57 6.39 -22.63
C ARG A 215 3.89 7.70 -21.93
N PHE A 216 4.78 7.69 -20.94
CA PHE A 216 5.24 8.92 -20.31
C PHE A 216 6.11 9.75 -21.26
N GLY A 217 7.07 9.14 -21.95
CA GLY A 217 7.92 9.84 -22.90
C GLY A 217 7.21 10.32 -24.17
N GLU A 218 6.17 9.63 -24.66
CA GLU A 218 5.31 10.14 -25.75
C GLU A 218 4.67 11.49 -25.40
N MET A 219 4.31 11.69 -24.12
CA MET A 219 3.82 12.97 -23.61
C MET A 219 4.96 13.95 -23.31
N PHE A 220 6.04 13.47 -22.70
CA PHE A 220 7.13 14.31 -22.19
C PHE A 220 8.06 14.84 -23.30
N ASN A 221 8.47 14.00 -24.25
CA ASN A 221 9.46 14.34 -25.28
C ASN A 221 9.02 15.51 -26.18
N PRO A 222 7.78 15.59 -26.68
CA PRO A 222 7.32 16.77 -27.42
C PRO A 222 7.28 18.02 -26.54
N LYS A 223 6.83 17.89 -25.27
CA LYS A 223 6.68 19.02 -24.35
C LYS A 223 8.01 19.65 -23.96
N ILE A 224 9.05 18.87 -23.70
CA ILE A 224 10.34 19.42 -23.28
C ILE A 224 10.97 20.27 -24.39
N ILE A 225 10.74 19.91 -25.67
CA ILE A 225 11.24 20.65 -26.83
C ILE A 225 10.52 21.98 -27.01
N THR A 226 9.28 22.13 -26.52
CA THR A 226 8.52 23.39 -26.61
C THR A 226 8.90 24.45 -25.57
N ILE A 227 9.71 24.10 -24.57
CA ILE A 227 10.19 25.05 -23.55
C ILE A 227 11.18 26.03 -24.19
N ASP A 228 11.12 27.31 -23.82
CA ASP A 228 12.11 28.33 -24.23
C ASP A 228 13.56 27.85 -24.08
N GLU A 229 14.44 28.18 -25.01
CA GLU A 229 15.79 27.61 -25.12
C GLU A 229 16.62 27.77 -23.83
N ASN A 230 16.58 28.97 -23.21
CA ASN A 230 17.35 29.25 -21.99
C ASN A 230 16.84 28.45 -20.79
N LEU A 231 15.52 28.25 -20.70
CA LEU A 231 14.92 27.42 -19.65
C LEU A 231 15.12 25.93 -19.92
N ARG A 232 15.08 25.53 -21.19
CA ARG A 232 15.20 24.14 -21.62
C ARG A 232 16.54 23.54 -21.20
N ASP A 233 17.62 24.31 -21.24
CA ASP A 233 18.94 23.87 -20.77
C ASP A 233 18.89 23.45 -19.29
N HIS A 234 18.35 24.31 -18.43
CA HIS A 234 18.16 24.03 -17.00
C HIS A 234 17.27 22.80 -16.77
N PHE A 235 16.20 22.64 -17.56
CA PHE A 235 15.38 21.43 -17.49
C PHE A 235 16.13 20.17 -17.94
N TYR A 236 17.01 20.24 -18.94
CA TYR A 236 17.87 19.11 -19.30
C TYR A 236 18.81 18.73 -18.16
N GLN A 237 19.38 19.70 -17.44
CA GLN A 237 20.19 19.44 -16.25
C GLN A 237 19.39 18.68 -15.18
N LEU A 238 18.16 19.13 -14.90
CA LEU A 238 17.24 18.44 -13.99
C LEU A 238 16.89 17.03 -14.47
N CYS A 239 16.59 16.84 -15.75
CA CYS A 239 16.26 15.52 -16.32
C CYS A 239 17.41 14.51 -16.18
N HIS A 240 18.65 14.96 -16.37
CA HIS A 240 19.84 14.13 -16.14
C HIS A 240 20.05 13.78 -14.66
N LEU A 241 19.64 14.66 -13.74
CA LEU A 241 19.63 14.33 -12.31
C LEU A 241 18.51 13.33 -11.99
N PHE A 242 17.31 13.55 -12.53
CA PHE A 242 16.13 12.72 -12.26
C PHE A 242 16.33 11.28 -12.71
N SER A 243 16.92 11.07 -13.89
CA SER A 243 17.19 9.73 -14.42
C SER A 243 18.16 8.89 -13.55
N LYS A 244 18.91 9.53 -12.64
CA LYS A 244 19.86 8.88 -11.73
C LYS A 244 19.27 8.56 -10.35
N ALA A 245 17.98 8.84 -10.13
CA ALA A 245 17.31 8.55 -8.85
C ALA A 245 17.01 7.04 -8.73
N THR A 246 18.01 6.22 -8.38
CA THR A 246 17.84 4.77 -8.18
C THR A 246 17.73 4.36 -6.71
N SER A 247 18.24 5.18 -5.78
CA SER A 247 18.20 4.94 -4.32
C SER A 247 16.79 4.99 -3.71
N GLY A 248 16.64 4.55 -2.45
CA GLY A 248 15.37 4.65 -1.71
C GLY A 248 15.04 6.06 -1.19
N LYS A 249 16.02 6.94 -1.07
CA LYS A 249 15.90 8.34 -0.60
C LYS A 249 16.85 9.27 -1.38
N PRO A 250 16.55 10.57 -1.50
CA PRO A 250 17.45 11.52 -2.16
C PRO A 250 18.67 11.80 -1.28
N SER A 251 19.82 12.05 -1.91
CA SER A 251 21.00 12.56 -1.21
C SER A 251 20.89 14.07 -0.98
N GLN A 252 21.59 14.60 0.03
CA GLN A 252 21.64 16.05 0.25
C GLN A 252 22.23 16.80 -0.96
N ARG A 253 23.21 16.20 -1.64
CA ARG A 253 23.76 16.73 -2.89
C ARG A 253 22.71 16.83 -3.99
N PHE A 254 21.85 15.82 -4.13
CA PHE A 254 20.75 15.85 -5.10
C PHE A 254 19.76 16.99 -4.81
N LEU A 255 19.34 17.13 -3.54
CA LEU A 255 18.40 18.19 -3.13
C LEU A 255 19.00 19.59 -3.32
N LYS A 256 20.28 19.78 -2.97
CA LYS A 256 20.98 21.06 -3.17
C LYS A 256 21.11 21.42 -4.65
N ASN A 257 21.52 20.46 -5.49
CA ASN A 257 21.68 20.70 -6.92
C ASN A 257 20.35 20.99 -7.61
N THR A 258 19.31 20.20 -7.33
CA THR A 258 17.97 20.43 -7.90
C THR A 258 17.39 21.76 -7.43
N SER A 259 17.55 22.13 -6.15
CA SER A 259 17.14 23.44 -5.64
C SER A 259 17.80 24.58 -6.41
N LYS A 260 19.13 24.53 -6.61
CA LYS A 260 19.86 25.59 -7.31
C LYS A 260 19.31 25.82 -8.72
N ILE A 261 19.13 24.73 -9.47
CA ILE A 261 18.63 24.81 -10.86
C ILE A 261 17.17 25.28 -10.89
N ILE A 262 16.34 24.86 -9.91
CA ILE A 262 14.95 25.34 -9.78
C ILE A 262 14.92 26.85 -9.51
N ASP A 263 15.84 27.37 -8.70
CA ASP A 263 15.94 28.80 -8.41
C ASP A 263 16.30 29.60 -9.68
N GLU A 264 17.17 29.05 -10.54
CA GLU A 264 17.53 29.63 -11.85
C GLU A 264 16.35 29.61 -12.86
N ILE A 265 15.51 28.56 -12.85
CA ILE A 265 14.27 28.48 -13.66
C ILE A 265 13.20 29.45 -13.16
N GLY A 266 13.12 29.64 -11.84
CA GLY A 266 12.04 30.34 -11.15
C GLY A 266 10.90 29.41 -10.73
N ILE A 267 10.49 29.51 -9.45
CA ILE A 267 9.54 28.60 -8.80
C ILE A 267 8.21 28.45 -9.57
N ALA A 268 7.62 29.56 -10.01
CA ALA A 268 6.33 29.53 -10.71
C ALA A 268 6.44 28.81 -12.05
N LYS A 269 7.47 29.11 -12.85
CA LYS A 269 7.72 28.47 -14.15
C LYS A 269 8.00 26.98 -13.99
N TYR A 270 8.81 26.63 -12.98
CA TYR A 270 9.10 25.23 -12.67
C TYR A 270 7.82 24.45 -12.40
N LYS A 271 6.99 24.92 -11.46
CA LYS A 271 5.73 24.26 -11.08
C LYS A 271 4.76 24.14 -12.24
N THR A 272 4.53 25.21 -13.00
CA THR A 272 3.63 25.21 -14.17
C THR A 272 4.08 24.21 -15.24
N THR A 273 5.38 23.93 -15.32
CA THR A 273 5.93 22.96 -16.28
C THR A 273 5.80 21.51 -15.77
N VAL A 274 6.15 21.25 -14.50
CA VAL A 274 6.26 19.87 -13.99
C VAL A 274 4.96 19.31 -13.40
N HIS A 275 4.07 20.15 -12.88
CA HIS A 275 2.79 19.69 -12.34
C HIS A 275 1.95 18.92 -13.39
N PRO A 276 1.80 19.40 -14.64
CA PRO A 276 1.10 18.66 -15.68
C PRO A 276 1.70 17.29 -15.99
N TRP A 277 3.01 17.10 -15.81
CA TRP A 277 3.66 15.79 -16.00
C TRP A 277 3.22 14.79 -14.93
N LEU A 278 3.13 15.24 -13.66
CA LEU A 278 2.62 14.39 -12.58
C LEU A 278 1.12 14.12 -12.70
N GLU A 279 0.34 15.13 -13.13
CA GLU A 279 -1.10 14.97 -13.39
C GLU A 279 -1.38 13.92 -14.47
N PHE A 280 -0.58 13.90 -15.54
CA PHE A 280 -0.65 12.85 -16.56
C PHE A 280 -0.42 11.46 -15.96
N VAL A 281 0.62 11.30 -15.13
CA VAL A 281 0.92 10.02 -14.48
C VAL A 281 -0.20 9.58 -13.52
N ILE A 282 -0.81 10.52 -12.80
CA ILE A 282 -1.97 10.24 -11.93
C ILE A 282 -3.13 9.64 -12.74
N GLN A 283 -3.33 10.09 -13.98
CA GLN A 283 -4.40 9.66 -14.86
C GLN A 283 -4.11 8.37 -15.64
N LEU A 284 -2.84 7.93 -15.70
CA LEU A 284 -2.46 6.70 -16.40
C LEU A 284 -3.17 5.47 -15.80
N LYS A 285 -3.60 4.57 -16.68
CA LYS A 285 -4.14 3.25 -16.31
C LYS A 285 -3.11 2.15 -16.59
N GLU A 286 -3.12 1.12 -15.76
CA GLU A 286 -2.44 -0.14 -16.02
C GLU A 286 -2.91 -0.75 -17.35
N ILE A 287 -1.99 -1.31 -18.13
CA ILE A 287 -2.27 -2.08 -19.35
C ILE A 287 -2.03 -3.54 -19.03
N GLU A 288 -2.98 -4.38 -19.39
CA GLU A 288 -2.85 -5.84 -19.35
C GLU A 288 -2.14 -6.32 -20.62
N LYS A 289 -1.06 -7.10 -20.45
CA LYS A 289 -0.30 -7.69 -21.55
C LYS A 289 -0.21 -9.19 -21.33
N THR A 290 -0.66 -9.96 -22.31
CA THR A 290 -0.49 -11.42 -22.35
C THR A 290 0.66 -11.74 -23.27
N VAL A 291 1.64 -12.50 -22.78
CA VAL A 291 2.77 -12.97 -23.56
C VAL A 291 2.80 -14.49 -23.53
N GLN A 292 3.04 -15.07 -24.70
CA GLN A 292 3.23 -16.51 -24.87
C GLN A 292 4.72 -16.81 -24.90
N ASN A 293 5.20 -17.58 -23.93
CA ASN A 293 6.57 -18.08 -23.90
C ASN A 293 6.57 -19.58 -24.17
N THR A 294 7.24 -20.01 -25.23
CA THR A 294 7.47 -21.44 -25.47
C THR A 294 8.74 -21.89 -24.75
N TYR A 295 8.61 -22.78 -23.78
CA TYR A 295 9.75 -23.42 -23.11
C TYR A 295 9.65 -24.94 -23.27
N SER A 296 10.69 -25.55 -23.84
CA SER A 296 10.75 -26.99 -24.10
C SER A 296 9.53 -27.55 -24.87
N GLY A 297 9.04 -26.81 -25.86
CA GLY A 297 7.89 -27.22 -26.69
C GLY A 297 6.51 -27.01 -26.03
N ARG A 298 6.44 -26.54 -24.78
CA ARG A 298 5.19 -26.14 -24.12
C ARG A 298 5.03 -24.63 -24.17
N VAL A 299 3.84 -24.18 -24.57
CA VAL A 299 3.48 -22.75 -24.59
C VAL A 299 2.92 -22.38 -23.22
N TYR A 300 3.57 -21.44 -22.56
CA TYR A 300 3.11 -20.84 -21.31
C TYR A 300 2.58 -19.45 -21.62
N GLU A 301 1.30 -19.22 -21.35
CA GLU A 301 0.74 -17.88 -21.38
C GLU A 301 0.90 -17.26 -20.00
N TYR A 302 1.51 -16.07 -19.94
CA TYR A 302 1.53 -15.28 -18.73
C TYR A 302 1.00 -13.88 -19.01
N THR A 303 0.05 -13.46 -18.20
CA THR A 303 -0.49 -12.10 -18.21
C THR A 303 0.24 -11.29 -17.15
N TYR A 304 0.79 -10.15 -17.54
CA TYR A 304 1.35 -9.16 -16.63
C TYR A 304 0.74 -7.78 -16.89
N TYR A 305 0.82 -6.93 -15.88
CA TYR A 305 0.29 -5.58 -15.95
C TYR A 305 1.45 -4.58 -16.01
N GLU A 306 1.39 -3.67 -16.97
CA GLU A 306 2.35 -2.60 -17.12
C GLU A 306 1.71 -1.26 -16.74
N PHE A 307 2.27 -0.60 -15.72
CA PHE A 307 1.90 0.77 -15.37
C PHE A 307 2.87 1.79 -15.95
N LEU A 308 4.16 1.67 -15.63
CA LEU A 308 5.23 2.54 -16.10
C LEU A 308 6.45 1.71 -16.45
N HIS A 309 7.21 2.17 -17.45
CA HIS A 309 8.52 1.61 -17.74
C HIS A 309 9.52 1.94 -16.61
N GLU A 310 10.54 1.09 -16.41
CA GLU A 310 11.49 1.21 -15.30
C GLU A 310 12.23 2.57 -15.29
N LYS A 311 12.63 3.06 -16.46
CA LYS A 311 13.32 4.38 -16.58
C LYS A 311 12.41 5.55 -16.22
N SER A 312 11.14 5.48 -16.58
CA SER A 312 10.13 6.47 -16.21
C SER A 312 9.90 6.45 -14.71
N THR A 313 9.98 5.28 -14.09
CA THR A 313 9.92 5.13 -12.64
C THR A 313 11.07 5.85 -11.93
N ALA A 314 12.32 5.65 -12.38
CA ALA A 314 13.47 6.35 -11.84
C ALA A 314 13.36 7.88 -12.05
N PHE A 315 13.03 8.30 -13.27
CA PHE A 315 12.86 9.72 -13.61
C PHE A 315 11.79 10.40 -12.74
N LEU A 316 10.59 9.82 -12.65
CA LEU A 316 9.50 10.40 -11.87
C LEU A 316 9.80 10.43 -10.37
N LYS A 317 10.57 9.45 -9.86
CA LYS A 317 11.05 9.49 -8.47
C LYS A 317 11.96 10.69 -8.23
N GLY A 318 12.91 10.94 -9.12
CA GLY A 318 13.78 12.12 -9.06
C GLY A 318 13.01 13.43 -9.19
N LEU A 319 12.04 13.47 -10.10
CA LEU A 319 11.13 14.61 -10.26
C LEU A 319 10.35 14.89 -8.97
N VAL A 320 9.79 13.86 -8.32
CA VAL A 320 9.08 14.03 -7.03
C VAL A 320 10.01 14.57 -5.95
N TRP A 321 11.24 14.04 -5.82
CA TRP A 321 12.19 14.55 -4.82
C TRP A 321 12.59 16.00 -5.02
N SER A 322 12.63 16.48 -6.27
CA SER A 322 12.87 17.90 -6.55
C SER A 322 11.79 18.82 -5.93
N LEU A 323 10.60 18.28 -5.67
CA LEU A 323 9.49 19.03 -5.06
C LEU A 323 9.60 19.15 -3.53
N ALA A 324 10.62 18.54 -2.90
CA ALA A 324 10.81 18.59 -1.45
C ALA A 324 10.98 20.01 -0.87
N LYS A 325 11.38 20.98 -1.71
CA LYS A 325 11.52 22.39 -1.32
C LYS A 325 10.16 23.11 -1.16
N PHE A 326 9.09 22.56 -1.70
CA PHE A 326 7.77 23.22 -1.74
C PHE A 326 6.88 22.74 -0.60
N HIS A 327 6.16 23.68 0.02
CA HIS A 327 5.30 23.43 1.18
C HIS A 327 3.88 23.99 1.01
N ASP A 328 3.52 24.40 -0.21
CA ASP A 328 2.19 24.89 -0.53
C ASP A 328 1.20 23.76 -0.80
N THR A 329 -0.06 24.01 -0.42
CA THR A 329 -1.19 23.10 -0.57
C THR A 329 -1.34 22.50 -1.96
N ALA A 330 -1.10 23.27 -3.02
CA ALA A 330 -1.27 22.78 -4.40
C ALA A 330 -0.28 21.65 -4.72
N THR A 331 1.01 21.85 -4.44
CA THR A 331 2.05 20.83 -4.65
C THR A 331 1.87 19.64 -3.72
N LEU A 332 1.59 19.84 -2.43
CA LEU A 332 1.39 18.75 -1.46
C LEU A 332 0.19 17.85 -1.83
N ASN A 333 -0.92 18.45 -2.25
CA ASN A 333 -2.08 17.71 -2.70
C ASN A 333 -1.80 16.90 -3.98
N LEU A 334 -1.04 17.46 -4.92
CA LEU A 334 -0.63 16.74 -6.12
C LEU A 334 0.25 15.52 -5.79
N ILE A 335 1.21 15.68 -4.88
CA ILE A 335 2.09 14.59 -4.40
C ILE A 335 1.27 13.51 -3.68
N ALA A 336 0.29 13.90 -2.86
CA ALA A 336 -0.58 12.95 -2.19
C ALA A 336 -1.45 12.14 -3.18
N LYS A 337 -1.99 12.79 -4.23
CA LYS A 337 -2.73 12.10 -5.30
C LYS A 337 -1.85 11.12 -6.07
N LEU A 338 -0.60 11.51 -6.35
CA LEU A 338 0.37 10.63 -6.99
C LEU A 338 0.70 9.43 -6.10
N ALA A 339 0.94 9.64 -4.80
CA ALA A 339 1.15 8.56 -3.85
C ALA A 339 -0.01 7.55 -3.85
N GLU A 340 -1.25 8.05 -3.78
CA GLU A 340 -2.45 7.22 -3.85
C GLU A 340 -2.52 6.40 -5.15
N ARG A 341 -2.21 7.02 -6.30
CA ARG A 341 -2.16 6.32 -7.59
C ARG A 341 -1.10 5.22 -7.61
N CYS A 342 0.09 5.49 -7.05
CA CYS A 342 1.21 4.57 -7.01
C CYS A 342 0.97 3.35 -6.11
N TYR A 343 0.12 3.47 -5.08
CA TYR A 343 -0.24 2.35 -4.19
C TYR A 343 -1.57 1.67 -4.54
N LYS A 344 -2.25 2.08 -5.62
CA LYS A 344 -3.38 1.34 -6.16
C LYS A 344 -2.92 -0.10 -6.44
N LYS A 345 -3.62 -1.08 -5.86
CA LYS A 345 -3.30 -2.51 -6.01
C LYS A 345 -3.62 -2.96 -7.43
N ILE A 346 -2.66 -3.60 -8.08
CA ILE A 346 -2.80 -4.37 -9.30
C ILE A 346 -2.85 -5.86 -8.88
N PRO A 347 -3.90 -6.61 -9.23
CA PRO A 347 -4.00 -8.05 -8.93
C PRO A 347 -2.75 -8.82 -9.39
N GLY A 348 -2.26 -9.74 -8.56
CA GLY A 348 -1.07 -10.55 -8.85
C GLY A 348 0.29 -9.82 -8.82
N VAL A 349 0.32 -8.48 -8.80
CA VAL A 349 1.57 -7.70 -8.86
C VAL A 349 1.83 -6.92 -7.57
N GLY A 350 0.81 -6.27 -6.99
CA GLY A 350 0.97 -5.40 -5.83
C GLY A 350 0.81 -3.91 -6.19
N PRO A 351 1.54 -2.97 -5.56
CA PRO A 351 1.39 -1.54 -5.83
C PRO A 351 1.87 -1.16 -7.23
N ALA A 352 1.12 -0.29 -7.92
CA ALA A 352 1.42 0.14 -9.29
C ALA A 352 2.85 0.72 -9.48
N ALA A 353 3.36 1.49 -8.51
CA ALA A 353 4.73 2.03 -8.55
C ALA A 353 5.24 2.39 -7.14
N ALA A 354 5.59 1.39 -6.32
CA ALA A 354 6.03 1.59 -4.94
C ALA A 354 7.21 2.58 -4.80
N GLY A 355 8.16 2.58 -5.73
CA GLY A 355 9.32 3.48 -5.69
C GLY A 355 8.95 4.96 -5.77
N ILE A 356 7.99 5.32 -6.63
CA ILE A 356 7.48 6.70 -6.74
C ILE A 356 6.60 7.03 -5.52
N GLY A 357 5.77 6.09 -5.08
CA GLY A 357 4.95 6.24 -3.88
C GLY A 357 5.79 6.53 -2.63
N ASN A 358 6.89 5.81 -2.44
CA ASN A 358 7.83 6.03 -1.35
C ASN A 358 8.48 7.42 -1.42
N ALA A 359 8.79 7.91 -2.63
CA ALA A 359 9.28 9.27 -2.81
C ALA A 359 8.26 10.35 -2.47
N CYS A 360 6.98 10.11 -2.77
CA CYS A 360 5.89 11.00 -2.38
C CYS A 360 5.76 11.05 -0.85
N ILE A 361 5.78 9.89 -0.18
CA ILE A 361 5.76 9.80 1.29
C ILE A 361 6.96 10.54 1.90
N TYR A 362 8.15 10.40 1.33
CA TYR A 362 9.34 11.14 1.74
C TYR A 362 9.10 12.66 1.69
N VAL A 363 8.59 13.20 0.59
CA VAL A 363 8.36 14.65 0.44
C VAL A 363 7.30 15.14 1.44
N LEU A 364 6.18 14.43 1.56
CA LEU A 364 5.11 14.80 2.49
C LEU A 364 5.59 14.75 3.96
N GLY A 365 6.39 13.76 4.33
CA GLY A 365 6.93 13.62 5.68
C GLY A 365 8.04 14.61 6.05
N ASN A 366 8.64 15.28 5.07
CA ASN A 366 9.69 16.30 5.28
C ASN A 366 9.21 17.73 4.98
N THR A 367 7.91 17.92 4.78
CA THR A 367 7.29 19.22 4.54
C THR A 367 7.29 20.08 5.82
N LYS A 368 7.36 21.41 5.69
CA LYS A 368 7.17 22.33 6.82
C LYS A 368 5.69 22.42 7.23
N GLY A 369 5.41 22.38 8.52
CA GLY A 369 4.04 22.42 9.05
C GLY A 369 3.33 21.07 9.01
N LEU A 370 2.03 21.08 9.33
CA LEU A 370 1.23 19.86 9.53
C LEU A 370 0.51 19.36 8.27
N GLU A 371 0.50 20.12 7.18
CA GLU A 371 -0.25 19.75 5.97
C GLU A 371 0.28 18.48 5.30
N GLY A 372 1.61 18.34 5.21
CA GLY A 372 2.24 17.11 4.72
C GLY A 372 1.88 15.90 5.58
N ILE A 373 1.84 16.08 6.90
CA ILE A 373 1.46 15.05 7.85
C ILE A 373 -0.03 14.71 7.74
N SER A 374 -0.89 15.70 7.51
CA SER A 374 -2.30 15.46 7.17
C SER A 374 -2.44 14.55 5.95
N HIS A 375 -1.68 14.82 4.88
CA HIS A 375 -1.63 13.95 3.71
C HIS A 375 -1.15 12.53 4.03
N LEU A 376 -0.15 12.37 4.90
CA LEU A 376 0.31 11.08 5.36
C LEU A 376 -0.74 10.31 6.15
N SER A 377 -1.40 10.93 7.14
CA SER A 377 -2.49 10.33 7.91
C SER A 377 -3.64 9.88 7.00
N ARG A 378 -3.95 10.66 5.96
CA ARG A 378 -4.95 10.31 4.93
C ARG A 378 -4.51 9.10 4.10
N LEU A 379 -3.26 9.07 3.67
CA LEU A 379 -2.70 7.98 2.87
C LEU A 379 -2.66 6.67 3.68
N LYS A 380 -2.35 6.72 4.97
CA LYS A 380 -2.37 5.57 5.89
C LYS A 380 -3.72 4.84 5.88
N LEU A 381 -4.82 5.59 5.82
CA LEU A 381 -6.18 5.05 5.76
C LEU A 381 -6.54 4.44 4.40
N LYS A 382 -5.96 4.94 3.30
CA LYS A 382 -6.26 4.47 1.93
C LYS A 382 -5.40 3.29 1.50
N ILE A 383 -4.15 3.30 1.90
CA ILE A 383 -3.14 2.30 1.54
C ILE A 383 -3.32 1.11 2.47
N LYS A 384 -3.41 -0.09 1.91
CA LYS A 384 -3.65 -1.33 2.69
C LYS A 384 -2.36 -2.10 2.97
N GLN A 385 -1.29 -1.81 2.25
CA GLN A 385 -0.02 -2.51 2.35
C GLN A 385 0.68 -2.18 3.68
N ASN A 386 0.93 -3.20 4.51
CA ASN A 386 1.51 -3.04 5.86
C ASN A 386 2.88 -2.36 5.84
N ASN A 387 3.78 -2.74 4.92
CA ASN A 387 5.10 -2.13 4.81
C ASN A 387 5.03 -0.62 4.52
N THR A 388 4.06 -0.20 3.71
CA THR A 388 3.85 1.22 3.41
C THR A 388 3.21 1.96 4.58
N ARG A 389 2.25 1.34 5.28
CA ARG A 389 1.68 1.91 6.51
C ARG A 389 2.76 2.15 7.57
N LYS A 390 3.66 1.18 7.78
CA LYS A 390 4.84 1.33 8.66
C LYS A 390 5.73 2.49 8.25
N LEU A 391 5.97 2.66 6.94
CA LEU A 391 6.76 3.80 6.44
C LEU A 391 6.07 5.14 6.73
N ILE A 392 4.75 5.22 6.55
CA ILE A 392 3.97 6.43 6.85
C ILE A 392 4.00 6.72 8.36
N GLU A 393 3.75 5.72 9.19
CA GLU A 393 3.81 5.82 10.66
C GLU A 393 5.16 6.37 11.12
N LYS A 394 6.27 5.85 10.55
CA LYS A 394 7.61 6.35 10.85
C LYS A 394 7.76 7.87 10.60
N TYR A 395 7.16 8.40 9.54
CA TYR A 395 7.23 9.84 9.27
C TYR A 395 6.30 10.67 10.15
N ILE A 396 5.13 10.13 10.52
CA ILE A 396 4.22 10.77 11.48
C ILE A 396 4.89 10.82 12.87
N GLU A 397 5.52 9.72 13.29
CA GLU A 397 6.23 9.62 14.58
C GLU A 397 7.43 10.57 14.62
N ALA A 398 8.23 10.64 13.55
CA ALA A 398 9.32 11.61 13.47
C ALA A 398 8.83 13.07 13.56
N ALA A 399 7.66 13.38 13.00
CA ALA A 399 7.04 14.71 13.13
C ALA A 399 6.51 14.97 14.54
N SER A 400 5.90 13.96 15.17
CA SER A 400 5.45 13.98 16.56
C SER A 400 6.61 14.27 17.52
N THR A 401 7.73 13.54 17.41
CA THR A 401 8.94 13.79 18.22
C THR A 401 9.49 15.20 18.01
N LYS A 402 9.50 15.70 16.77
CA LYS A 402 9.99 17.05 16.46
C LYS A 402 9.11 18.15 17.06
N LEU A 403 7.81 17.91 17.19
CA LEU A 403 6.83 18.88 17.69
C LEU A 403 6.52 18.71 19.18
N GLY A 404 7.04 17.68 19.84
CA GLY A 404 6.83 17.43 21.27
C GLY A 404 5.41 16.98 21.62
N VAL A 405 4.66 16.44 20.66
CA VAL A 405 3.25 16.00 20.83
C VAL A 405 3.11 14.53 20.44
N SER A 406 2.05 13.85 20.87
CA SER A 406 1.82 12.44 20.53
C SER A 406 1.46 12.25 19.04
N SER A 407 1.59 11.02 18.53
CA SER A 407 1.11 10.70 17.16
C SER A 407 -0.40 10.87 17.02
N SER A 408 -1.19 10.61 18.08
CA SER A 408 -2.64 10.78 18.07
C SER A 408 -3.03 12.26 18.00
N GLU A 409 -2.27 13.12 18.69
CA GLU A 409 -2.41 14.57 18.64
C GLU A 409 -2.04 15.15 17.28
N ILE A 410 -0.96 14.66 16.65
CA ILE A 410 -0.62 15.02 15.27
C ILE A 410 -1.74 14.64 14.29
N GLU A 411 -2.33 13.45 14.43
CA GLU A 411 -3.46 13.04 13.59
C GLU A 411 -4.67 13.97 13.79
N GLU A 412 -4.93 14.43 15.02
CA GLU A 412 -5.98 15.39 15.39
C GLU A 412 -5.76 16.78 14.81
N LEU A 413 -4.56 17.35 14.97
CA LEU A 413 -4.22 18.65 14.41
C LEU A 413 -4.25 18.68 12.88
N SER A 414 -4.18 17.50 12.26
CA SER A 414 -4.15 17.33 10.81
C SER A 414 -5.54 17.23 10.16
N ILE A 415 -6.64 17.33 10.92
CA ILE A 415 -7.99 17.11 10.38
C ILE A 415 -8.42 18.31 9.48
N PRO A 416 -8.83 18.06 8.23
CA PRO A 416 -9.35 19.12 7.37
C PRO A 416 -10.71 19.65 7.85
N HIS A 417 -10.83 20.98 7.92
CA HIS A 417 -12.08 21.67 8.29
C HIS A 417 -13.15 21.67 7.18
N PHE A 418 -12.76 21.52 5.92
CA PHE A 418 -13.65 21.65 4.74
C PHE A 418 -14.40 22.98 4.61
N GLY A 419 -14.06 23.99 5.42
CA GLY A 419 -14.83 25.22 5.56
C GLY A 419 -16.22 24.99 6.15
N LEU A 420 -16.40 23.91 6.92
CA LEU A 420 -17.63 23.65 7.67
C LEU A 420 -17.62 24.47 8.97
N THR A 421 -18.81 24.84 9.41
CA THR A 421 -19.11 25.38 10.74
C THR A 421 -20.27 24.56 11.30
N ASN A 422 -20.10 23.94 12.46
CA ASN A 422 -21.11 23.04 13.06
C ASN A 422 -21.66 21.97 12.08
N GLY A 423 -20.79 21.37 11.26
CA GLY A 423 -21.17 20.35 10.29
C GLY A 423 -21.93 20.85 9.05
N ALA A 424 -21.98 22.17 8.81
CA ALA A 424 -22.63 22.77 7.65
C ALA A 424 -21.72 23.79 6.94
N LYS A 425 -21.91 23.97 5.63
CA LYS A 425 -21.33 25.09 4.88
C LYS A 425 -22.21 25.50 3.72
N THR A 426 -21.97 26.71 3.26
CA THR A 426 -22.79 27.39 2.26
C THR A 426 -21.90 27.91 1.14
N ILE A 427 -22.27 27.68 -0.12
CA ILE A 427 -21.51 28.10 -1.30
C ILE A 427 -22.41 28.92 -2.21
N ALA A 428 -22.01 30.17 -2.49
CA ALA A 428 -22.76 31.05 -3.38
C ALA A 428 -22.58 30.66 -4.86
N PHE A 429 -23.67 30.74 -5.62
CA PHE A 429 -23.76 30.58 -7.08
C PHE A 429 -24.65 31.71 -7.61
N ASP A 430 -24.05 32.88 -7.79
CA ASP A 430 -24.76 34.13 -8.10
C ASP A 430 -25.84 34.41 -7.03
N ASP A 431 -27.12 34.42 -7.40
CA ASP A 431 -28.29 34.60 -6.52
C ASP A 431 -28.79 33.29 -5.86
N TYR A 432 -28.25 32.14 -6.28
CA TYR A 432 -28.53 30.85 -5.66
C TYR A 432 -27.46 30.50 -4.63
N THR A 433 -27.85 29.63 -3.71
CA THR A 433 -26.96 29.12 -2.68
C THR A 433 -27.00 27.61 -2.63
N LEU A 434 -25.83 26.97 -2.49
CA LEU A 434 -25.70 25.54 -2.26
C LEU A 434 -25.33 25.27 -0.81
N GLU A 435 -26.24 24.63 -0.07
CA GLU A 435 -26.05 24.19 1.30
C GLU A 435 -25.53 22.75 1.33
N ILE A 436 -24.45 22.55 2.09
CA ILE A 436 -23.88 21.23 2.40
C ILE A 436 -24.01 21.02 3.90
N THR A 437 -24.68 19.94 4.31
CA THR A 437 -24.94 19.66 5.74
C THR A 437 -24.75 18.18 6.04
N ILE A 438 -24.05 17.87 7.13
CA ILE A 438 -23.93 16.51 7.67
C ILE A 438 -25.25 16.14 8.33
N GLN A 439 -25.91 15.09 7.85
CA GLN A 439 -27.17 14.59 8.42
C GLN A 439 -26.92 13.46 9.43
N GLU A 440 -26.12 12.47 9.03
CA GLU A 440 -25.71 11.32 9.84
C GLU A 440 -24.35 10.82 9.33
N LEU A 441 -23.70 9.86 10.00
CA LEU A 441 -22.41 9.38 9.48
C LEU A 441 -22.61 8.76 8.09
N GLY A 442 -21.70 9.11 7.17
CA GLY A 442 -21.79 8.68 5.77
C GLY A 442 -22.88 9.37 4.93
N LYS A 443 -23.77 10.19 5.53
CA LYS A 443 -24.82 10.94 4.82
C LYS A 443 -24.63 12.44 4.97
N VAL A 444 -24.29 13.05 3.84
CA VAL A 444 -24.09 14.50 3.71
C VAL A 444 -25.03 14.95 2.60
N ASN A 445 -25.90 15.90 2.93
CA ASN A 445 -26.88 16.46 2.02
C ASN A 445 -26.29 17.63 1.23
N LEU A 446 -26.81 17.82 0.03
CA LEU A 446 -26.43 18.91 -0.87
C LEU A 446 -27.74 19.47 -1.44
N ILE A 447 -28.16 20.63 -0.93
CA ILE A 447 -29.47 21.23 -1.18
C ILE A 447 -29.26 22.61 -1.80
N TRP A 448 -30.01 22.92 -2.85
CA TRP A 448 -30.00 24.26 -3.44
C TRP A 448 -31.07 25.12 -2.77
N ARG A 449 -30.73 26.39 -2.52
CA ARG A 449 -31.64 27.47 -2.18
C ARG A 449 -31.73 28.42 -3.36
N LYS A 450 -32.97 28.71 -3.74
CA LYS A 450 -33.31 29.77 -4.69
C LYS A 450 -33.16 31.16 -4.05
N PRO A 451 -33.18 32.24 -4.84
CA PRO A 451 -33.20 33.62 -4.32
C PRO A 451 -34.40 33.90 -3.42
N ASP A 452 -35.54 33.23 -3.66
CA ASP A 452 -36.75 33.29 -2.83
C ASP A 452 -36.69 32.42 -1.55
N GLY A 453 -35.53 31.82 -1.26
CA GLY A 453 -35.29 30.95 -0.11
C GLY A 453 -35.81 29.51 -0.24
N LYS A 454 -36.59 29.19 -1.29
CA LYS A 454 -37.15 27.85 -1.47
C LYS A 454 -36.09 26.81 -1.81
N GLN A 455 -36.29 25.60 -1.30
CA GLN A 455 -35.39 24.48 -1.58
C GLN A 455 -35.60 23.92 -2.98
N GLN A 456 -34.50 23.50 -3.60
CA GLN A 456 -34.48 22.76 -4.86
C GLN A 456 -33.51 21.57 -4.74
N LYS A 457 -33.99 20.36 -5.09
CA LYS A 457 -33.18 19.13 -5.01
C LYS A 457 -32.25 18.95 -6.21
N THR A 458 -32.62 19.52 -7.36
CA THR A 458 -31.88 19.38 -8.61
C THR A 458 -30.91 20.53 -8.81
N THR A 459 -29.79 20.26 -9.47
CA THR A 459 -28.84 21.31 -9.87
C THR A 459 -29.51 22.29 -10.84
N PRO A 460 -29.50 23.62 -10.59
CA PRO A 460 -30.01 24.62 -11.52
C PRO A 460 -29.34 24.53 -12.89
N ALA A 461 -30.09 24.85 -13.96
CA ALA A 461 -29.60 24.71 -15.33
C ALA A 461 -28.39 25.63 -15.62
N PHE A 462 -28.40 26.87 -15.12
CA PHE A 462 -27.33 27.85 -15.35
C PHE A 462 -25.96 27.38 -14.83
N VAL A 463 -25.94 26.56 -13.78
CA VAL A 463 -24.70 26.00 -13.19
C VAL A 463 -23.98 25.09 -14.18
N LYS A 464 -24.71 24.37 -15.04
CA LYS A 464 -24.14 23.50 -16.07
C LYS A 464 -23.61 24.29 -17.27
N ASN A 465 -24.18 25.46 -17.53
CA ASN A 465 -23.85 26.29 -18.70
C ASN A 465 -22.65 27.22 -18.45
N SER A 466 -22.18 27.34 -17.20
CA SER A 466 -21.00 28.15 -16.84
C SER A 466 -19.84 27.25 -16.44
N ALA A 467 -18.70 27.38 -17.14
CA ALA A 467 -17.49 26.61 -16.83
C ALA A 467 -16.99 26.86 -15.39
N LYS A 468 -17.09 28.11 -14.91
CA LYS A 468 -16.77 28.49 -13.52
C LYS A 468 -17.66 27.76 -12.53
N HIS A 469 -18.98 27.83 -12.71
CA HIS A 469 -19.95 27.20 -11.81
C HIS A 469 -19.87 25.67 -11.85
N ALA A 470 -19.67 25.08 -13.03
CA ALA A 470 -19.46 23.65 -13.19
C ALA A 470 -18.21 23.17 -12.42
N HIS A 471 -17.12 23.94 -12.47
CA HIS A 471 -15.91 23.66 -11.70
C HIS A 471 -16.15 23.77 -10.18
N THR A 472 -16.83 24.82 -9.72
CA THR A 472 -17.20 25.00 -8.30
C THR A 472 -18.08 23.85 -7.80
N LEU A 473 -19.08 23.43 -8.59
CA LEU A 473 -19.94 22.29 -8.25
C LEU A 473 -19.14 20.97 -8.21
N LYS A 474 -18.20 20.77 -9.13
CA LYS A 474 -17.31 19.59 -9.12
C LYS A 474 -16.48 19.55 -7.83
N LYS A 475 -15.94 20.70 -7.40
CA LYS A 475 -15.23 20.83 -6.12
C LYS A 475 -16.15 20.53 -4.94
N ALA A 476 -17.36 21.11 -4.89
CA ALA A 476 -18.35 20.86 -3.84
C ALA A 476 -18.72 19.37 -3.73
N LYS A 477 -18.94 18.68 -4.85
CA LYS A 477 -19.21 17.23 -4.86
C LYS A 477 -18.01 16.41 -4.37
N SER A 478 -16.79 16.82 -4.73
CA SER A 478 -15.56 16.22 -4.20
C SER A 478 -15.46 16.41 -2.67
N ASP A 479 -15.76 17.61 -2.17
CA ASP A 479 -15.76 17.89 -0.73
C ASP A 479 -16.78 17.01 -0.01
N VAL A 480 -17.99 16.84 -0.53
CA VAL A 480 -19.01 15.94 0.04
C VAL A 480 -18.50 14.50 0.14
N ALA A 481 -17.86 13.98 -0.91
CA ALA A 481 -17.28 12.64 -0.90
C ALA A 481 -16.16 12.51 0.15
N GLN A 482 -15.35 13.56 0.30
CA GLN A 482 -14.30 13.60 1.31
C GLN A 482 -14.89 13.70 2.72
N ILE A 483 -15.77 14.66 3.01
CA ILE A 483 -16.44 14.84 4.31
C ILE A 483 -17.00 13.51 4.82
N LYS A 484 -17.74 12.76 3.99
CA LYS A 484 -18.25 11.43 4.35
C LYS A 484 -17.15 10.49 4.83
N LYS A 485 -16.06 10.40 4.08
CA LYS A 485 -14.92 9.54 4.39
C LYS A 485 -14.20 9.96 5.66
N TYR A 486 -13.93 11.26 5.83
CA TYR A 486 -13.25 11.75 7.02
C TYR A 486 -14.12 11.64 8.27
N LEU A 487 -15.42 11.89 8.15
CA LEU A 487 -16.32 11.76 9.29
C LEU A 487 -16.32 10.33 9.85
N THR A 488 -16.36 9.31 8.97
CA THR A 488 -16.20 7.91 9.40
C THR A 488 -14.83 7.66 10.01
N ALA A 489 -13.75 8.13 9.38
CA ALA A 489 -12.41 7.95 9.92
C ALA A 489 -12.20 8.63 11.28
N GLN A 490 -12.83 9.79 11.51
CA GLN A 490 -12.80 10.50 12.78
C GLN A 490 -13.61 9.79 13.85
N ARG A 491 -14.76 9.22 13.49
CA ARG A 491 -15.48 8.33 14.41
C ARG A 491 -14.63 7.15 14.84
N ASP A 492 -13.96 6.49 13.90
CA ASP A 492 -13.09 5.35 14.20
C ASP A 492 -11.85 5.76 15.01
N ARG A 493 -11.30 6.96 14.77
CA ARG A 493 -10.21 7.51 15.59
C ARG A 493 -10.67 7.77 17.01
N ILE A 494 -11.82 8.42 17.19
CA ILE A 494 -12.37 8.75 18.51
C ILE A 494 -12.69 7.47 19.30
N ASP A 495 -13.21 6.43 18.65
CA ASP A 495 -13.44 5.13 19.30
C ASP A 495 -12.13 4.45 19.79
N ARG A 496 -10.98 4.78 19.20
CA ARG A 496 -9.67 4.28 19.66
C ARG A 496 -9.08 5.09 20.82
N LEU A 497 -9.60 6.28 21.13
CA LEU A 497 -9.07 7.13 22.19
C LEU A 497 -9.20 6.51 23.59
N TYR A 498 -10.08 5.52 23.77
CA TYR A 498 -10.20 4.79 25.03
C TYR A 498 -8.91 4.07 25.45
N LEU A 499 -8.05 3.68 24.50
CA LEU A 499 -6.76 3.05 24.80
C LEU A 499 -5.60 4.07 24.90
N ASP A 500 -5.85 5.35 24.61
CA ASP A 500 -4.84 6.42 24.63
C ASP A 500 -4.83 7.21 25.96
N ASP A 501 -5.76 6.95 26.87
CA ASP A 501 -5.98 7.66 28.16
C ASP A 501 -5.89 9.20 28.03
N ARG A 502 -6.51 9.72 26.97
CA ARG A 502 -6.35 11.13 26.57
C ARG A 502 -7.17 12.07 27.46
N ILE A 503 -6.49 13.04 28.04
CA ILE A 503 -7.06 14.20 28.73
C ILE A 503 -6.69 15.46 27.95
N TRP A 504 -7.66 16.36 27.76
CA TRP A 504 -7.47 17.67 27.14
C TRP A 504 -7.69 18.77 28.16
N THR A 505 -7.06 19.93 27.97
CA THR A 505 -7.61 21.18 28.51
C THR A 505 -8.88 21.57 27.73
N TYR A 506 -9.82 22.25 28.37
CA TYR A 506 -11.07 22.65 27.74
C TYR A 506 -10.84 23.57 26.52
N GLU A 507 -9.81 24.43 26.56
CA GLU A 507 -9.39 25.25 25.41
C GLU A 507 -9.07 24.39 24.18
N ASN A 508 -8.19 23.40 24.34
CA ASN A 508 -7.78 22.51 23.25
C ASN A 508 -8.93 21.61 22.79
N PHE A 509 -9.73 21.10 23.74
CA PHE A 509 -10.93 20.33 23.43
C PHE A 509 -11.91 21.15 22.59
N THR A 510 -12.19 22.40 22.99
CA THR A 510 -13.09 23.29 22.26
C THR A 510 -12.58 23.54 20.83
N LYS A 511 -11.30 23.93 20.71
CA LYS A 511 -10.63 24.19 19.43
C LYS A 511 -10.63 23.00 18.48
N HIS A 512 -10.34 21.80 18.97
CA HIS A 512 -10.12 20.61 18.13
C HIS A 512 -11.36 19.72 17.97
N TYR A 513 -12.35 19.84 18.85
CA TYR A 513 -13.59 19.06 18.81
C TYR A 513 -14.84 19.92 18.64
N LEU A 514 -15.15 20.81 19.59
CA LEU A 514 -16.45 21.50 19.62
C LEU A 514 -16.63 22.52 18.50
N ASP A 515 -15.58 23.28 18.20
CA ASP A 515 -15.59 24.33 17.17
C ASP A 515 -15.06 23.82 15.83
N HIS A 516 -14.45 22.64 15.82
CA HIS A 516 -13.96 22.05 14.59
C HIS A 516 -15.12 21.72 13.64
N GLY A 517 -15.11 22.30 12.44
CA GLY A 517 -16.21 22.22 11.47
C GLY A 517 -16.74 20.81 11.15
N LEU A 518 -15.86 19.82 11.06
CA LEU A 518 -16.20 18.40 10.87
C LEU A 518 -16.43 17.63 12.18
N VAL A 519 -15.50 17.70 13.14
CA VAL A 519 -15.47 16.85 14.35
C VAL A 519 -16.58 17.21 15.33
N SER A 520 -17.00 18.47 15.36
CA SER A 520 -18.11 18.96 16.19
C SER A 520 -19.40 18.16 16.05
N PHE A 521 -19.69 17.66 14.83
CA PHE A 521 -20.82 16.77 14.60
C PHE A 521 -20.78 15.51 15.47
N ILE A 522 -19.59 14.93 15.65
CA ILE A 522 -19.36 13.74 16.47
C ILE A 522 -19.32 14.15 17.95
N ALA A 523 -18.49 15.15 18.28
CA ALA A 523 -18.23 15.55 19.67
C ALA A 523 -19.50 15.94 20.42
N LYS A 524 -20.39 16.72 19.79
CA LYS A 524 -21.65 17.19 20.37
C LYS A 524 -22.71 16.09 20.55
N ARG A 525 -22.45 14.86 20.07
CA ARG A 525 -23.34 13.68 20.21
C ARG A 525 -22.77 12.62 21.16
N LEU A 526 -21.70 12.94 21.87
CA LEU A 526 -21.05 12.08 22.84
C LEU A 526 -21.16 12.69 24.24
N LEU A 527 -21.06 11.81 25.23
CA LEU A 527 -20.89 12.15 26.64
C LEU A 527 -19.41 12.44 26.92
N TRP A 528 -19.16 13.46 27.71
CA TRP A 528 -17.83 13.89 28.12
C TRP A 528 -17.79 14.05 29.64
N GLN A 529 -16.60 13.88 30.20
CA GLN A 529 -16.33 14.05 31.62
C GLN A 529 -15.43 15.26 31.83
N PHE A 530 -15.82 16.14 32.75
CA PHE A 530 -15.13 17.38 33.08
C PHE A 530 -14.63 17.30 34.51
N LYS A 531 -13.35 17.57 34.73
CA LYS A 531 -12.74 17.49 36.06
C LYS A 531 -13.17 18.69 36.91
N LYS A 532 -13.74 18.41 38.07
CA LYS A 532 -14.02 19.37 39.13
C LYS A 532 -13.33 18.86 40.40
N GLU A 533 -12.32 19.61 40.86
CA GLU A 533 -11.47 19.17 41.96
C GLU A 533 -10.86 17.79 41.65
N ASP A 534 -11.07 16.78 42.51
CA ASP A 534 -10.56 15.41 42.33
C ASP A 534 -11.56 14.45 41.65
N THR A 535 -12.70 14.96 41.16
CA THR A 535 -13.75 14.14 40.56
C THR A 535 -14.06 14.55 39.12
N PHE A 536 -14.61 13.62 38.35
CA PHE A 536 -15.10 13.89 37.01
C PHE A 536 -16.62 13.95 36.99
N VAL A 537 -17.16 15.03 36.42
CA VAL A 537 -18.60 15.24 36.24
C VAL A 537 -18.97 14.95 34.79
N THR A 538 -19.94 14.06 34.59
CA THR A 538 -20.43 13.68 33.26
C THR A 538 -21.45 14.69 32.75
N ALA A 539 -21.28 15.16 31.51
CA ALA A 539 -22.21 16.04 30.86
C ALA A 539 -22.39 15.73 29.36
N PHE A 540 -23.52 16.19 28.83
CA PHE A 540 -23.91 16.09 27.43
C PHE A 540 -24.13 17.50 26.84
N TYR A 541 -23.75 17.71 25.58
CA TYR A 541 -23.90 19.02 24.93
C TYR A 541 -25.31 19.20 24.37
N LEU A 542 -26.10 20.09 24.98
CA LEU A 542 -27.50 20.36 24.62
C LEU A 542 -27.77 21.87 24.65
N ASN A 543 -28.44 22.39 23.63
CA ASN A 543 -28.79 23.82 23.52
C ASN A 543 -27.60 24.77 23.76
N ASP A 544 -26.47 24.43 23.13
CA ASP A 544 -25.19 25.15 23.25
C ASP A 544 -24.58 25.20 24.66
N GLN A 545 -25.01 24.31 25.56
CA GLN A 545 -24.52 24.21 26.94
C GLN A 545 -24.21 22.75 27.33
N TRP A 546 -23.39 22.58 28.38
CA TRP A 546 -23.12 21.28 28.98
C TRP A 546 -24.13 20.97 30.07
N THR A 547 -24.95 19.94 29.87
CA THR A 547 -26.02 19.53 30.80
C THR A 547 -25.64 18.22 31.50
N THR A 548 -25.77 18.18 32.83
CA THR A 548 -25.51 16.99 33.65
C THR A 548 -26.73 16.08 33.77
N GLN A 549 -26.60 14.99 34.52
CA GLN A 549 -27.72 14.07 34.82
C GLN A 549 -28.82 14.71 35.68
N GLU A 550 -28.49 15.69 36.50
CA GLU A 550 -29.43 16.49 37.30
C GLU A 550 -30.19 17.53 36.45
N ASN A 551 -29.94 17.57 35.14
CA ASN A 551 -30.39 18.62 34.21
C ASN A 551 -29.92 20.03 34.60
N THR A 552 -28.78 20.14 35.28
CA THR A 552 -28.12 21.41 35.56
C THR A 552 -27.05 21.71 34.52
N THR A 553 -26.75 22.99 34.32
CA THR A 553 -25.71 23.45 33.41
C THR A 553 -24.38 23.56 34.13
N LEU A 554 -23.29 23.15 33.49
CA LEU A 554 -21.95 23.37 34.04
C LEU A 554 -21.54 24.85 33.86
N ASP A 555 -21.44 25.58 34.97
CA ASP A 555 -21.12 27.02 35.04
C ASP A 555 -19.71 27.32 35.57
N TRP A 556 -18.95 26.28 35.93
CA TRP A 556 -17.62 26.37 36.55
C TRP A 556 -16.46 25.98 35.62
N ILE A 557 -16.73 25.68 34.34
CA ILE A 557 -15.69 25.28 33.38
C ILE A 557 -14.80 26.48 33.05
N SER A 558 -13.49 26.31 33.24
CA SER A 558 -12.43 27.22 32.78
C SER A 558 -11.69 26.68 31.56
N GLU A 559 -10.83 27.48 30.92
CA GLU A 559 -10.01 27.07 29.76
C GLU A 559 -9.06 25.90 30.10
N GLU A 560 -8.64 25.80 31.35
CA GLU A 560 -7.73 24.78 31.89
C GLU A 560 -8.44 23.51 32.37
N THR A 561 -9.78 23.53 32.43
CA THR A 561 -10.56 22.38 32.93
C THR A 561 -10.22 21.12 32.13
N GLU A 562 -9.85 20.04 32.83
CA GLU A 562 -9.53 18.77 32.19
C GLU A 562 -10.81 18.10 31.67
N VAL A 563 -10.77 17.67 30.41
CA VAL A 563 -11.86 16.97 29.72
C VAL A 563 -11.37 15.60 29.28
N ARG A 564 -12.22 14.58 29.40
CA ARG A 564 -11.96 13.26 28.82
C ARG A 564 -13.23 12.62 28.27
N LEU A 565 -13.05 11.62 27.40
CA LEU A 565 -14.17 10.87 26.82
C LEU A 565 -14.82 9.97 27.88
N TRP A 566 -16.15 10.03 27.99
CA TRP A 566 -16.89 9.21 28.94
C TRP A 566 -16.87 7.72 28.56
N HIS A 567 -16.74 6.83 29.56
CA HIS A 567 -16.78 5.38 29.41
C HIS A 567 -17.61 4.73 30.55
N PRO A 568 -18.49 3.76 30.27
CA PRO A 568 -19.39 3.18 31.28
C PRO A 568 -18.68 2.40 32.40
N ILE A 569 -17.42 1.98 32.21
CA ILE A 569 -16.64 1.25 33.24
C ILE A 569 -16.32 2.07 34.50
N TYR A 570 -16.50 3.38 34.43
CA TYR A 570 -16.25 4.31 35.54
C TYR A 570 -17.54 4.76 36.23
N GLU A 571 -18.69 4.27 35.80
CA GLU A 571 -19.99 4.78 36.21
C GLU A 571 -20.81 3.70 36.90
N ALA A 572 -21.72 4.11 37.79
CA ALA A 572 -22.68 3.19 38.34
C ALA A 572 -23.68 2.76 37.26
N VAL A 573 -24.25 1.56 37.42
CA VAL A 573 -25.23 1.00 36.48
C VAL A 573 -26.43 1.95 36.28
N ASN A 574 -26.90 2.59 37.37
CA ASN A 574 -28.03 3.52 37.31
C ASN A 574 -27.72 4.75 36.45
N ASP A 575 -26.50 5.28 36.51
CA ASP A 575 -26.09 6.47 35.76
C ASP A 575 -25.97 6.13 34.25
N VAL A 576 -25.45 4.94 33.93
CA VAL A 576 -25.45 4.42 32.55
C VAL A 576 -26.88 4.29 32.02
N LEU A 577 -27.79 3.73 32.81
CA LEU A 577 -29.20 3.57 32.43
C LEU A 577 -29.91 4.92 32.27
N PHE A 578 -29.60 5.90 33.12
CA PHE A 578 -30.08 7.27 32.99
C PHE A 578 -29.68 7.86 31.63
N TRP A 579 -28.39 7.83 31.29
CA TRP A 579 -27.92 8.41 30.04
C TRP A 579 -28.49 7.70 28.81
N ARG A 580 -28.63 6.37 28.85
CA ARG A 580 -29.33 5.60 27.80
C ARG A 580 -30.75 6.12 27.59
N LYS A 581 -31.52 6.27 28.67
CA LYS A 581 -32.90 6.79 28.62
C LYS A 581 -32.95 8.22 28.11
N LYS A 582 -32.08 9.10 28.60
CA LYS A 582 -32.01 10.51 28.19
C LYS A 582 -31.70 10.67 26.69
N LEU A 583 -30.73 9.90 26.18
CA LEU A 583 -30.38 9.92 24.76
C LEU A 583 -31.52 9.37 23.87
N GLU A 584 -32.25 8.36 24.35
CA GLU A 584 -33.45 7.84 23.68
C GLU A 584 -34.57 8.90 23.63
N GLU A 585 -34.85 9.59 24.74
CA GLU A 585 -35.87 10.65 24.83
C GLU A 585 -35.56 11.85 23.94
N LEU A 586 -34.28 12.21 23.81
CA LEU A 586 -33.82 13.30 22.93
C LEU A 586 -33.67 12.86 21.46
N GLU A 587 -33.93 11.59 21.14
CA GLU A 587 -33.69 10.97 19.83
C GLU A 587 -32.26 11.18 19.30
N ILE A 588 -31.27 11.16 20.21
CA ILE A 588 -29.87 11.37 19.88
C ILE A 588 -29.22 10.04 19.55
N LYS A 589 -28.92 9.87 18.26
CA LYS A 589 -28.15 8.74 17.74
C LYS A 589 -26.66 8.97 17.96
N GLN A 590 -26.04 8.19 18.84
CA GLN A 590 -24.61 8.30 19.08
C GLN A 590 -23.79 7.80 17.86
N PRO A 591 -22.72 8.52 17.47
CA PRO A 591 -21.90 8.16 16.32
C PRO A 591 -21.08 6.87 16.54
N LEU A 592 -20.88 6.46 17.80
CA LEU A 592 -20.26 5.20 18.22
C LEU A 592 -21.01 4.62 19.43
N LYS A 593 -20.83 3.33 19.71
CA LYS A 593 -21.37 2.69 20.93
C LYS A 593 -20.62 3.25 22.15
N GLN A 594 -21.22 4.24 22.82
CA GLN A 594 -20.70 4.82 24.06
C GLN A 594 -21.60 4.44 25.25
N ALA A 595 -22.84 4.92 25.33
CA ALA A 595 -23.76 4.59 26.43
C ALA A 595 -24.17 3.10 26.42
N TYR A 596 -24.22 2.49 25.23
CA TYR A 596 -24.49 1.06 25.02
C TYR A 596 -23.21 0.26 24.78
N ARG A 597 -22.05 0.78 25.22
CA ARG A 597 -20.78 0.07 25.08
C ARG A 597 -20.76 -1.15 26.00
N GLU A 598 -20.30 -2.26 25.45
CA GLU A 598 -20.08 -3.51 26.17
C GLU A 598 -18.94 -3.33 27.19
N VAL A 599 -19.15 -3.80 28.43
CA VAL A 599 -18.14 -3.72 29.51
C VAL A 599 -17.75 -5.13 29.94
N TYR A 600 -16.45 -5.42 29.94
CA TYR A 600 -15.91 -6.70 30.39
C TYR A 600 -15.16 -6.47 31.69
N ILE A 601 -15.71 -7.00 32.77
CA ILE A 601 -15.07 -7.03 34.08
C ILE A 601 -14.30 -8.33 34.27
N LEU A 602 -13.25 -8.28 35.09
CA LEU A 602 -12.48 -9.44 35.50
C LEU A 602 -13.40 -10.43 36.24
N THR A 603 -13.30 -11.72 35.92
CA THR A 603 -14.09 -12.79 36.53
C THR A 603 -13.21 -13.75 37.34
N ASP A 604 -13.81 -14.54 38.23
CA ASP A 604 -13.11 -15.56 39.02
C ASP A 604 -12.35 -16.57 38.15
N ALA A 605 -12.86 -16.86 36.94
CA ALA A 605 -12.17 -17.72 35.98
C ALA A 605 -10.80 -17.14 35.57
N GLU A 606 -10.76 -15.82 35.31
CA GLU A 606 -9.54 -15.10 34.92
C GLU A 606 -8.58 -14.91 36.11
N ILE A 607 -9.12 -14.76 37.33
CA ILE A 607 -8.33 -14.77 38.58
C ILE A 607 -7.65 -16.14 38.77
N ASN A 608 -8.35 -17.23 38.47
CA ASN A 608 -7.83 -18.58 38.63
C ASN A 608 -6.78 -18.95 37.58
N THR A 609 -6.97 -18.56 36.31
CA THR A 609 -5.98 -18.79 35.25
C THR A 609 -4.75 -17.88 35.38
N LYS A 610 -4.89 -16.76 36.12
CA LYS A 610 -3.89 -15.73 36.41
C LYS A 610 -3.37 -14.98 35.19
N THR A 611 -2.84 -15.67 34.18
CA THR A 611 -2.02 -15.05 33.13
C THR A 611 -2.74 -14.91 31.78
N TYR A 612 -3.96 -15.43 31.67
CA TYR A 612 -4.72 -15.41 30.41
C TYR A 612 -6.23 -15.50 30.61
N SER A 613 -7.00 -15.05 29.61
CA SER A 613 -8.44 -15.26 29.52
C SER A 613 -8.79 -16.26 28.41
N ASN A 614 -9.63 -17.25 28.76
CA ASN A 614 -10.21 -18.22 27.81
C ASN A 614 -11.58 -17.81 27.28
N ARG A 615 -12.06 -16.59 27.58
CA ARG A 615 -13.44 -16.16 27.27
C ARG A 615 -13.78 -16.22 25.77
N MET A 616 -12.76 -16.17 24.92
CA MET A 616 -12.85 -16.17 23.46
C MET A 616 -11.99 -17.28 22.82
N ALA A 617 -11.69 -18.33 23.58
CA ALA A 617 -10.97 -19.51 23.11
C ALA A 617 -11.89 -20.49 22.39
N ALA A 618 -11.30 -21.41 21.61
CA ALA A 618 -11.98 -22.49 20.91
C ALA A 618 -13.04 -22.05 19.88
N HIS A 619 -12.83 -20.91 19.20
CA HIS A 619 -13.66 -20.50 18.06
C HIS A 619 -12.97 -20.70 16.72
N ILE A 620 -13.75 -21.08 15.71
CA ILE A 620 -13.27 -21.23 14.32
C ILE A 620 -13.62 -19.96 13.56
N LEU A 621 -12.61 -19.26 13.05
CA LEU A 621 -12.76 -17.99 12.34
C LEU A 621 -12.39 -18.11 10.87
N LYS A 622 -13.12 -17.39 10.01
CA LYS A 622 -12.72 -17.10 8.63
C LYS A 622 -11.48 -16.20 8.64
N GLN A 623 -10.31 -16.76 8.34
CA GLN A 623 -9.02 -16.11 8.55
C GLN A 623 -8.91 -14.76 7.81
N HIS A 624 -9.34 -14.69 6.55
CA HIS A 624 -9.27 -13.46 5.77
C HIS A 624 -10.14 -12.33 6.33
N GLN A 625 -11.32 -12.68 6.88
CA GLN A 625 -12.21 -11.73 7.52
C GLN A 625 -11.63 -11.25 8.86
N PHE A 626 -11.08 -12.18 9.65
CA PHE A 626 -10.36 -11.88 10.88
C PHE A 626 -9.18 -10.92 10.62
N ASN A 627 -8.31 -11.21 9.64
CA ASN A 627 -7.20 -10.35 9.22
C ASN A 627 -7.63 -8.94 8.82
N ALA A 628 -8.72 -8.83 8.04
CA ALA A 628 -9.23 -7.53 7.64
C ALA A 628 -9.71 -6.71 8.85
N LEU A 629 -10.35 -7.37 9.83
CA LEU A 629 -10.93 -6.72 11.00
C LEU A 629 -9.88 -6.32 12.03
N THR A 630 -8.93 -7.20 12.36
CA THR A 630 -7.77 -6.91 13.22
C THR A 630 -6.96 -5.73 12.67
N SER A 631 -6.69 -5.73 11.37
CA SER A 631 -5.99 -4.64 10.67
C SER A 631 -6.70 -3.28 10.77
N ILE A 632 -8.02 -3.25 10.87
CA ILE A 632 -8.81 -2.00 11.03
C ILE A 632 -8.74 -1.50 12.48
N ARG A 633 -8.65 -2.41 13.45
CA ARG A 633 -8.57 -2.11 14.89
C ARG A 633 -7.15 -1.84 15.39
N GLY A 634 -6.14 -1.96 14.52
CA GLY A 634 -4.74 -1.68 14.85
C GLY A 634 -3.96 -2.89 15.36
N TRP A 635 -4.59 -4.06 15.39
CA TRP A 635 -3.96 -5.34 15.68
C TRP A 635 -3.13 -5.83 14.49
N LYS A 636 -2.09 -6.63 14.77
CA LYS A 636 -1.11 -7.11 13.79
C LYS A 636 -0.88 -8.61 13.95
N TYR A 637 -0.95 -9.34 12.85
CA TYR A 637 -0.44 -10.71 12.72
C TYR A 637 -0.18 -11.06 11.24
N SER A 638 0.45 -12.21 11.00
CA SER A 638 0.69 -12.74 9.66
C SER A 638 -0.35 -13.79 9.30
N LEU A 639 -0.84 -13.78 8.05
CA LEU A 639 -1.72 -14.86 7.58
C LEU A 639 -0.97 -16.20 7.66
N MET A 640 -1.60 -17.18 8.29
CA MET A 640 -1.14 -18.55 8.40
C MET A 640 -1.46 -19.30 7.11
N GLY A 641 -0.52 -20.09 6.61
CA GLY A 641 -0.65 -20.80 5.34
C GLY A 641 -0.33 -22.29 5.45
N ALA A 642 -0.84 -23.06 4.49
CA ALA A 642 -0.69 -24.49 4.31
C ALA A 642 0.67 -24.86 3.69
N PHE A 643 1.74 -24.21 4.15
CA PHE A 643 3.11 -24.48 3.71
C PHE A 643 4.02 -24.57 4.93
N ASP A 644 5.01 -25.46 4.87
CA ASP A 644 5.97 -25.65 5.95
C ASP A 644 6.87 -24.42 6.09
N ASN A 645 6.52 -23.57 7.05
CA ASN A 645 7.31 -22.44 7.52
C ASN A 645 7.69 -22.56 9.00
N GLY A 646 7.38 -23.69 9.65
CA GLY A 646 7.55 -23.93 11.08
C GLY A 646 6.69 -23.06 12.01
N ILE A 647 5.54 -22.55 11.55
CA ILE A 647 4.61 -21.70 12.33
C ILE A 647 3.23 -22.36 12.42
N ASP A 648 2.99 -23.10 13.50
CA ASP A 648 1.71 -23.79 13.77
C ASP A 648 0.73 -22.92 14.58
N ALA A 649 1.24 -21.87 15.23
CA ALA A 649 0.48 -20.90 16.01
C ALA A 649 1.02 -19.48 15.75
N GLU A 650 0.12 -18.51 15.83
CA GLU A 650 0.44 -17.10 15.62
C GLU A 650 -0.32 -16.24 16.64
N MET A 651 0.13 -15.00 16.84
CA MET A 651 -0.52 -14.08 17.78
C MET A 651 -0.94 -12.81 17.08
N ALA A 652 -2.25 -12.51 17.13
CA ALA A 652 -2.71 -11.16 16.87
C ALA A 652 -2.32 -10.27 18.04
N THR A 653 -1.56 -9.21 17.77
CA THR A 653 -1.04 -8.33 18.83
C THR A 653 -1.39 -6.86 18.61
N ILE A 654 -1.61 -6.15 19.70
CA ILE A 654 -1.73 -4.68 19.72
C ILE A 654 -0.92 -4.15 20.90
N HIS A 655 -0.22 -3.04 20.68
CA HIS A 655 0.54 -2.37 21.73
C HIS A 655 -0.18 -1.08 22.14
N ILE A 656 -0.56 -1.02 23.42
CA ILE A 656 -1.26 0.08 24.07
C ILE A 656 -0.21 1.01 24.69
N LYS A 657 0.26 1.97 23.91
CA LYS A 657 1.38 2.86 24.26
C LYS A 657 1.16 3.62 25.58
N ALA A 658 -0.07 4.07 25.87
CA ALA A 658 -0.38 4.86 27.07
C ALA A 658 -0.16 4.09 28.38
N HIS A 659 -0.29 2.76 28.34
CA HIS A 659 -0.11 1.90 29.51
C HIS A 659 1.18 1.08 29.47
N ASP A 660 1.92 1.13 28.35
CA ASP A 660 3.05 0.27 28.04
C ASP A 660 2.70 -1.22 28.17
N ILE A 661 1.55 -1.60 27.60
CA ILE A 661 1.01 -2.96 27.62
C ILE A 661 0.88 -3.47 26.19
N GLN A 662 1.22 -4.74 25.95
CA GLN A 662 0.88 -5.45 24.72
C GLN A 662 -0.21 -6.47 25.02
N ALA A 663 -1.32 -6.42 24.27
CA ALA A 663 -2.30 -7.49 24.28
C ALA A 663 -2.01 -8.48 23.15
N GLN A 664 -2.22 -9.77 23.41
CA GLN A 664 -2.06 -10.87 22.47
C GLN A 664 -3.36 -11.68 22.42
N PHE A 665 -3.81 -12.02 21.22
CA PHE A 665 -4.89 -12.97 20.98
C PHE A 665 -4.34 -14.12 20.13
N TRP A 666 -4.28 -15.29 20.74
CA TRP A 666 -3.64 -16.47 20.19
C TRP A 666 -4.54 -17.16 19.17
N ILE A 667 -3.95 -17.55 18.04
CA ILE A 667 -4.61 -18.28 16.97
C ILE A 667 -3.76 -19.47 16.54
N ASN A 668 -4.43 -20.55 16.19
CA ASN A 668 -3.81 -21.81 15.78
C ASN A 668 -4.31 -22.20 14.38
N GLU A 669 -3.49 -22.96 13.67
CA GLU A 669 -3.96 -23.61 12.45
C GLU A 669 -5.04 -24.66 12.77
N LEU A 670 -5.97 -24.84 11.84
CA LEU A 670 -6.95 -25.94 11.89
C LEU A 670 -6.48 -27.17 11.12
N ASN A 671 -5.49 -27.01 10.24
CA ASN A 671 -4.92 -28.05 9.38
C ASN A 671 -6.01 -28.88 8.67
N ALA A 672 -6.99 -28.18 8.09
CA ALA A 672 -8.13 -28.79 7.43
C ALA A 672 -7.79 -29.09 5.97
N GLU A 673 -7.98 -30.34 5.52
CA GLU A 673 -7.68 -30.77 4.15
C GLU A 673 -8.34 -29.87 3.11
N ASP A 674 -7.56 -29.47 2.10
CA ASP A 674 -7.97 -28.61 0.97
C ASP A 674 -8.62 -27.25 1.32
N GLU A 675 -8.59 -26.83 2.59
CA GLU A 675 -9.17 -25.55 3.03
C GLU A 675 -8.18 -24.40 3.03
N PHE A 676 -7.53 -24.20 1.89
CA PHE A 676 -6.66 -23.06 1.61
C PHE A 676 -6.96 -22.46 0.23
N ASN A 677 -6.62 -21.19 0.04
CA ASN A 677 -6.80 -20.54 -1.25
C ASN A 677 -5.66 -20.87 -2.24
N ASP A 678 -5.76 -20.41 -3.49
CA ASP A 678 -4.75 -20.62 -4.56
C ASP A 678 -3.31 -20.18 -4.20
N THR A 679 -3.14 -19.38 -3.13
CA THR A 679 -1.83 -18.93 -2.63
C THR A 679 -1.32 -19.74 -1.43
N GLY A 680 -2.01 -20.83 -1.07
CA GLY A 680 -1.67 -21.67 0.07
C GLY A 680 -1.94 -21.02 1.42
N ILE A 681 -2.88 -20.06 1.51
CA ILE A 681 -3.28 -19.46 2.80
C ILE A 681 -4.53 -20.14 3.33
N TRP A 682 -4.54 -20.52 4.61
CA TRP A 682 -5.68 -21.20 5.24
C TRP A 682 -6.95 -20.34 5.19
N ASN A 683 -8.09 -20.97 4.88
CA ASN A 683 -9.40 -20.32 4.93
C ASN A 683 -9.86 -20.05 6.37
N TYR A 684 -9.48 -20.93 7.30
CA TYR A 684 -9.91 -20.90 8.70
C TYR A 684 -8.74 -20.98 9.68
N VAL A 685 -8.92 -20.40 10.86
CA VAL A 685 -8.03 -20.50 12.03
C VAL A 685 -8.86 -20.76 13.29
N ALA A 686 -8.27 -21.42 14.29
CA ALA A 686 -8.87 -21.58 15.61
C ALA A 686 -8.36 -20.52 16.57
N THR A 687 -9.20 -20.05 17.50
CA THR A 687 -8.79 -19.12 18.56
C THR A 687 -8.42 -19.86 19.82
N ASP A 688 -7.51 -19.27 20.58
CA ASP A 688 -7.10 -19.74 21.90
C ASP A 688 -7.23 -18.58 22.91
N GLN A 689 -6.19 -18.33 23.69
CA GLN A 689 -6.25 -17.42 24.83
C GLN A 689 -5.94 -15.95 24.49
N VAL A 690 -6.39 -15.07 25.38
CA VAL A 690 -5.98 -13.65 25.41
C VAL A 690 -4.98 -13.43 26.54
N ARG A 691 -3.85 -12.78 26.25
CA ARG A 691 -2.79 -12.46 27.22
C ARG A 691 -2.42 -10.98 27.19
N PHE A 692 -1.87 -10.50 28.29
CA PHE A 692 -1.32 -9.15 28.42
C PHE A 692 0.14 -9.23 28.85
N LEU A 693 0.98 -8.43 28.22
CA LEU A 693 2.40 -8.37 28.49
C LEU A 693 2.82 -6.94 28.82
N LYS A 694 3.80 -6.79 29.69
CA LYS A 694 4.50 -5.54 29.98
C LYS A 694 6.00 -5.84 30.04
N ASN A 695 6.82 -5.07 29.32
CA ASN A 695 8.25 -5.36 29.16
C ASN A 695 8.56 -6.80 28.70
N GLU A 696 7.75 -7.32 27.77
CA GLU A 696 7.85 -8.71 27.27
C GLU A 696 7.54 -9.82 28.31
N GLU A 697 7.16 -9.46 29.53
CA GLU A 697 6.73 -10.39 30.58
C GLU A 697 5.20 -10.47 30.65
N VAL A 698 4.67 -11.67 30.87
CA VAL A 698 3.23 -11.90 30.98
C VAL A 698 2.71 -11.32 32.31
N MET A 699 1.70 -10.47 32.23
CA MET A 699 1.05 -9.85 33.38
C MET A 699 0.03 -10.80 34.03
N ASP A 700 -0.17 -10.65 35.33
CA ASP A 700 -1.36 -11.20 35.98
C ASP A 700 -2.59 -10.38 35.54
N MET A 701 -3.70 -11.07 35.28
CA MET A 701 -4.95 -10.48 34.81
C MET A 701 -5.53 -9.48 35.83
N ILE A 702 -5.21 -9.64 37.12
CA ILE A 702 -5.56 -8.69 38.18
C ILE A 702 -4.84 -7.34 38.04
N ASP A 703 -3.66 -7.32 37.43
CA ASP A 703 -2.84 -6.12 37.26
C ASP A 703 -3.17 -5.36 35.96
N VAL A 704 -4.00 -5.95 35.09
CA VAL A 704 -4.44 -5.30 33.86
C VAL A 704 -5.45 -4.20 34.19
N PRO A 705 -5.23 -2.94 33.77
CA PRO A 705 -6.18 -1.87 34.02
C PRO A 705 -7.57 -2.22 33.47
N LYS A 706 -8.63 -2.03 34.27
CA LYS A 706 -10.00 -2.42 33.92
C LYS A 706 -10.46 -1.91 32.55
N LEU A 707 -10.09 -0.67 32.19
CA LEU A 707 -10.43 -0.09 30.89
C LEU A 707 -9.73 -0.84 29.75
N VAL A 708 -8.42 -1.10 29.89
CA VAL A 708 -7.64 -1.87 28.91
C VAL A 708 -8.23 -3.27 28.74
N LEU A 709 -8.51 -3.98 29.84
CA LEU A 709 -9.14 -5.30 29.80
C LEU A 709 -10.46 -5.26 29.02
N SER A 710 -11.35 -4.33 29.38
CA SER A 710 -12.67 -4.20 28.77
C SER A 710 -12.58 -3.90 27.27
N GLU A 711 -11.72 -2.98 26.88
CA GLU A 711 -11.57 -2.55 25.49
C GLU A 711 -10.93 -3.63 24.62
N ILE A 712 -9.94 -4.36 25.15
CA ILE A 712 -9.30 -5.47 24.45
C ILE A 712 -10.25 -6.65 24.29
N LEU A 713 -10.98 -7.04 25.34
CA LEU A 713 -11.97 -8.12 25.23
C LEU A 713 -13.13 -7.74 24.31
N ARG A 714 -13.49 -6.46 24.25
CA ARG A 714 -14.47 -5.95 23.28
C ARG A 714 -13.99 -6.09 21.83
N ASP A 715 -12.71 -5.85 21.57
CA ASP A 715 -12.10 -6.10 20.25
C ASP A 715 -12.10 -7.58 19.90
N VAL A 716 -11.72 -8.45 20.83
CA VAL A 716 -11.69 -9.90 20.61
C VAL A 716 -13.09 -10.48 20.41
N ASP A 717 -14.09 -10.06 21.20
CA ASP A 717 -15.50 -10.45 20.99
C ASP A 717 -16.00 -9.97 19.62
N LEU A 718 -15.64 -8.76 19.19
CA LEU A 718 -15.93 -8.30 17.83
C LEU A 718 -15.30 -9.21 16.76
N PHE A 719 -14.04 -9.64 16.95
CA PHE A 719 -13.35 -10.53 16.01
C PHE A 719 -14.05 -11.87 15.89
N VAL A 720 -14.37 -12.50 17.01
CA VAL A 720 -15.09 -13.78 17.08
C VAL A 720 -16.50 -13.62 16.52
N GLY A 721 -17.26 -12.65 17.04
CA GLY A 721 -18.66 -12.42 16.66
C GLY A 721 -18.88 -12.04 15.19
N VAL A 722 -17.86 -11.52 14.50
CA VAL A 722 -17.96 -11.19 13.06
C VAL A 722 -17.36 -12.28 12.17
N SER A 723 -16.29 -12.93 12.61
CA SER A 723 -15.50 -13.84 11.76
C SER A 723 -15.79 -15.31 12.03
N SER A 724 -16.52 -15.66 13.10
CA SER A 724 -16.84 -17.04 13.42
C SER A 724 -17.68 -17.70 12.33
N VAL A 725 -17.30 -18.93 11.96
CA VAL A 725 -18.09 -19.77 11.05
C VAL A 725 -19.45 -20.11 11.64
N GLY A 726 -19.62 -20.06 12.97
CA GLY A 726 -20.91 -20.25 13.63
C GLY A 726 -21.97 -19.17 13.34
N ASN A 727 -21.57 -18.05 12.71
CA ASN A 727 -22.50 -17.04 12.20
C ASN A 727 -22.81 -17.19 10.71
N ASP A 728 -22.17 -18.15 10.02
CA ASP A 728 -22.40 -18.41 8.60
C ASP A 728 -23.65 -19.29 8.43
N PRO A 729 -24.75 -18.76 7.86
CA PRO A 729 -25.96 -19.55 7.67
C PRO A 729 -25.78 -20.66 6.62
N GLU A 730 -24.83 -20.50 5.68
CA GLU A 730 -24.61 -21.46 4.60
C GLU A 730 -23.60 -22.55 4.97
N TRP A 731 -23.03 -22.52 6.18
CA TRP A 731 -21.97 -23.46 6.59
C TRP A 731 -22.36 -24.93 6.42
N ARG A 732 -23.61 -25.26 6.75
CA ARG A 732 -24.15 -26.62 6.65
C ARG A 732 -24.44 -27.03 5.20
N ASP A 733 -24.77 -26.08 4.34
CA ASP A 733 -25.27 -26.32 2.98
C ASP A 733 -24.14 -26.29 1.93
N ASN A 734 -23.09 -25.51 2.15
CA ASN A 734 -21.94 -25.37 1.23
C ASN A 734 -20.85 -26.46 1.41
N GLY A 735 -21.14 -27.53 2.15
CA GLY A 735 -20.19 -28.62 2.41
C GLY A 735 -19.28 -28.40 3.62
N GLY A 736 -19.01 -27.14 4.01
CA GLY A 736 -18.31 -26.77 5.24
C GLY A 736 -17.08 -27.61 5.57
N LEU A 737 -16.74 -27.69 6.86
CA LEU A 737 -15.90 -28.76 7.39
C LEU A 737 -16.80 -29.68 8.23
N PRO A 738 -17.17 -30.87 7.71
CA PRO A 738 -18.14 -31.76 8.35
C PRO A 738 -17.83 -32.07 9.83
N GLN A 739 -16.55 -32.19 10.16
CA GLN A 739 -16.05 -32.42 11.52
C GLN A 739 -16.41 -31.28 12.52
N TYR A 740 -16.73 -30.08 12.04
CA TYR A 740 -17.07 -28.91 12.86
C TYR A 740 -18.56 -28.55 12.83
N HIS A 741 -19.44 -29.42 12.32
CA HIS A 741 -20.90 -29.21 12.38
C HIS A 741 -21.44 -29.10 13.82
N ASN A 742 -20.85 -29.86 14.76
CA ASN A 742 -21.22 -29.77 16.18
C ASN A 742 -20.84 -28.42 16.78
N TYR A 743 -19.63 -27.91 16.46
CA TYR A 743 -19.20 -26.57 16.86
C TYR A 743 -20.13 -25.48 16.30
N TRP A 744 -20.47 -25.57 15.01
CA TRP A 744 -21.37 -24.59 14.39
C TRP A 744 -22.73 -24.56 15.10
N THR A 745 -23.28 -25.73 15.43
CA THR A 745 -24.59 -25.84 16.12
C THR A 745 -24.52 -25.27 17.54
N SER A 746 -23.49 -25.64 18.30
CA SER A 746 -23.32 -25.18 19.69
C SER A 746 -23.09 -23.68 19.76
N TYR A 747 -22.32 -23.09 18.83
CA TYR A 747 -22.13 -21.65 18.76
C TYR A 747 -23.39 -20.93 18.28
N SER A 748 -24.02 -21.41 17.20
CA SER A 748 -25.19 -20.78 16.56
C SER A 748 -26.34 -20.56 17.52
N PHE A 749 -26.52 -21.47 18.48
CA PHE A 749 -27.64 -21.48 19.42
C PHE A 749 -27.17 -21.51 20.87
N GLY A 750 -25.90 -21.18 21.12
CA GLY A 750 -25.26 -21.14 22.44
C GLY A 750 -25.73 -19.94 23.27
N ASP A 751 -25.02 -19.62 24.34
CA ASP A 751 -25.38 -18.47 25.18
C ASP A 751 -25.02 -17.13 24.53
N LEU A 752 -25.66 -16.06 24.99
CA LEU A 752 -25.46 -14.71 24.43
C LEU A 752 -24.10 -14.14 24.89
N THR A 753 -23.28 -13.72 23.93
CA THR A 753 -22.11 -12.87 24.17
C THR A 753 -22.52 -11.48 24.69
N GLU A 754 -21.60 -10.67 25.19
CA GLU A 754 -21.92 -9.32 25.72
C GLU A 754 -22.52 -8.40 24.65
N VAL A 755 -22.03 -8.51 23.40
CA VAL A 755 -22.62 -7.82 22.25
C VAL A 755 -24.07 -8.27 22.04
N ALA A 756 -24.35 -9.56 22.16
CA ALA A 756 -25.69 -10.12 21.96
C ALA A 756 -26.64 -9.80 23.13
N LYS A 757 -26.14 -9.72 24.37
CA LYS A 757 -26.91 -9.24 25.54
C LYS A 757 -27.31 -7.77 25.37
N THR A 758 -26.38 -6.93 24.92
CA THR A 758 -26.67 -5.52 24.59
C THR A 758 -27.75 -5.43 23.50
N ARG A 759 -27.67 -6.27 22.47
CA ARG A 759 -28.69 -6.37 21.42
C ARG A 759 -30.05 -6.79 21.96
N LYS A 760 -30.10 -7.77 22.87
CA LYS A 760 -31.32 -8.20 23.55
C LYS A 760 -31.97 -7.04 24.31
N GLN A 761 -31.21 -6.30 25.12
CA GLN A 761 -31.72 -5.13 25.86
C GLN A 761 -32.34 -4.08 24.94
N ILE A 762 -31.72 -3.83 23.78
CA ILE A 762 -32.26 -2.91 22.78
C ILE A 762 -33.55 -3.47 22.17
N LEU A 763 -33.57 -4.77 21.82
CA LEU A 763 -34.76 -5.43 21.29
C LEU A 763 -35.93 -5.42 22.28
N GLU A 764 -35.70 -5.63 23.57
CA GLU A 764 -36.74 -5.58 24.61
C GLU A 764 -37.46 -4.23 24.64
N LYS A 765 -36.72 -3.14 24.44
CA LYS A 765 -37.28 -1.79 24.35
C LYS A 765 -37.92 -1.48 23.00
N LEU A 766 -37.34 -1.96 21.91
CA LEU A 766 -37.81 -1.67 20.55
C LEU A 766 -39.06 -2.46 20.20
N LEU A 767 -39.11 -3.75 20.56
CA LEU A 767 -40.12 -4.70 20.12
C LEU A 767 -41.57 -4.22 20.34
N PRO A 768 -41.95 -3.62 21.50
CA PRO A 768 -43.29 -3.09 21.71
C PRO A 768 -43.71 -2.02 20.70
N ARG A 769 -42.75 -1.28 20.13
CA ARG A 769 -42.96 -0.20 19.16
C ARG A 769 -42.94 -0.69 17.70
N LEU A 770 -42.62 -1.96 17.45
CA LEU A 770 -42.55 -2.53 16.11
C LEU A 770 -43.92 -3.04 15.65
N LYS A 771 -44.13 -3.07 14.32
CA LYS A 771 -45.38 -3.61 13.74
C LYS A 771 -45.60 -5.10 14.05
N ILE A 772 -44.54 -5.82 14.39
CA ILE A 772 -44.58 -7.25 14.73
C ILE A 772 -44.84 -7.53 16.22
N ASN A 773 -45.11 -6.50 17.04
CA ASN A 773 -45.25 -6.64 18.50
C ASN A 773 -46.32 -7.66 18.95
N LYS A 774 -47.37 -7.87 18.15
CA LYS A 774 -48.44 -8.84 18.45
C LYS A 774 -48.05 -10.29 18.19
N VAL A 775 -47.00 -10.52 17.40
CA VAL A 775 -46.61 -11.85 16.93
C VAL A 775 -45.17 -12.20 17.29
N ALA A 776 -44.43 -11.30 17.92
CA ALA A 776 -43.05 -11.51 18.30
C ALA A 776 -42.84 -11.24 19.78
N THR A 777 -42.09 -12.12 20.44
CA THR A 777 -41.76 -12.06 21.87
C THR A 777 -40.32 -12.48 22.09
N ILE A 778 -39.67 -11.92 23.11
CA ILE A 778 -38.33 -12.36 23.50
C ILE A 778 -38.47 -13.51 24.48
N ASP A 779 -37.80 -14.62 24.18
CA ASP A 779 -37.79 -15.83 24.99
C ASP A 779 -36.34 -16.29 25.19
N GLY A 780 -35.81 -16.06 26.40
CA GLY A 780 -34.42 -16.33 26.74
C GLY A 780 -33.43 -15.64 25.79
N LYS A 781 -32.80 -16.42 24.92
CA LYS A 781 -31.80 -16.02 23.91
C LYS A 781 -32.36 -15.88 22.49
N PHE A 782 -33.67 -16.08 22.32
CA PHE A 782 -34.35 -16.03 21.04
C PHE A 782 -35.34 -14.87 20.96
N LEU A 783 -35.47 -14.30 19.76
CA LEU A 783 -36.66 -13.58 19.35
C LEU A 783 -37.60 -14.59 18.68
N ARG A 784 -38.67 -14.97 19.38
CA ARG A 784 -39.67 -15.90 18.90
C ARG A 784 -40.72 -15.14 18.09
N VAL A 785 -40.99 -15.57 16.86
CA VAL A 785 -41.88 -14.91 15.91
C VAL A 785 -42.90 -15.93 15.40
N LYS A 786 -44.18 -15.67 15.64
CA LYS A 786 -45.30 -16.48 15.17
C LYS A 786 -45.73 -16.01 13.78
N GLY A 787 -45.34 -16.75 12.75
CA GLY A 787 -45.81 -16.56 11.39
C GLY A 787 -47.20 -17.18 11.15
N THR A 788 -47.61 -17.19 9.88
CA THR A 788 -48.85 -17.84 9.42
C THR A 788 -48.65 -19.34 9.16
N LYS A 789 -47.44 -19.75 8.74
CA LYS A 789 -47.08 -21.13 8.41
C LYS A 789 -46.42 -21.87 9.58
N ARG A 790 -45.43 -21.25 10.24
CA ARG A 790 -44.73 -21.83 11.41
C ARG A 790 -44.41 -20.75 12.47
N THR A 791 -43.94 -21.21 13.63
CA THR A 791 -43.30 -20.35 14.63
C THR A 791 -41.79 -20.47 14.51
N TYR A 792 -41.09 -19.34 14.58
CA TYR A 792 -39.66 -19.22 14.34
C TYR A 792 -38.94 -18.71 15.58
N LYS A 793 -37.80 -19.30 15.93
CA LYS A 793 -36.90 -18.82 16.99
C LYS A 793 -35.63 -18.28 16.36
N ILE A 794 -35.48 -16.95 16.36
CA ILE A 794 -34.29 -16.27 15.81
C ILE A 794 -33.31 -16.05 16.96
N HIS A 795 -32.13 -16.67 16.90
CA HIS A 795 -31.12 -16.49 17.94
C HIS A 795 -30.59 -15.05 17.91
N ILE A 796 -30.65 -14.35 19.06
CA ILE A 796 -30.32 -12.91 19.11
C ILE A 796 -28.83 -12.69 18.80
N GLY A 797 -27.94 -13.63 19.15
CA GLY A 797 -26.51 -13.54 18.89
C GLY A 797 -26.14 -13.74 17.42
N SER A 798 -26.45 -14.93 16.90
CA SER A 798 -26.02 -15.40 15.56
C SER A 798 -26.97 -15.02 14.43
N SER A 799 -28.20 -14.61 14.76
CA SER A 799 -29.32 -14.45 13.82
C SER A 799 -29.83 -15.74 13.16
N ASN A 800 -29.29 -16.92 13.53
CA ASN A 800 -29.73 -18.20 12.99
C ASN A 800 -31.13 -18.56 13.49
N ILE A 801 -31.89 -19.32 12.67
CA ILE A 801 -33.32 -19.51 12.86
C ILE A 801 -33.62 -21.00 13.08
N LEU A 802 -34.43 -21.30 14.10
CA LEU A 802 -35.04 -22.61 14.30
C LEU A 802 -36.55 -22.50 14.06
N MET A 803 -37.17 -23.56 13.54
CA MET A 803 -38.61 -23.67 13.32
C MET A 803 -39.22 -24.66 14.31
N GLU A 804 -40.26 -24.23 15.01
CA GLU A 804 -41.04 -25.11 15.87
C GLU A 804 -41.96 -26.03 15.05
N PRO A 805 -42.34 -27.21 15.60
CA PRO A 805 -42.06 -27.70 16.96
C PRO A 805 -40.75 -28.49 17.13
N ASN A 806 -40.07 -28.86 16.05
CA ASN A 806 -38.93 -29.79 16.05
C ASN A 806 -37.55 -29.09 16.06
N ASP A 807 -37.51 -27.77 16.22
CA ASP A 807 -36.30 -26.95 16.11
C ASP A 807 -35.50 -27.21 14.83
N GLN A 808 -36.22 -27.35 13.71
CA GLN A 808 -35.59 -27.53 12.40
C GLN A 808 -34.91 -26.22 11.98
N TYR A 809 -33.64 -26.31 11.58
CA TYR A 809 -32.90 -25.14 11.09
C TYR A 809 -33.52 -24.57 9.81
N LEU A 810 -33.61 -23.23 9.73
CA LEU A 810 -34.03 -22.49 8.54
C LEU A 810 -32.90 -21.57 8.08
N CYS A 811 -32.33 -21.86 6.91
CA CYS A 811 -31.29 -21.06 6.29
C CYS A 811 -31.92 -19.89 5.51
N ILE A 812 -31.64 -18.66 5.95
CA ILE A 812 -32.01 -17.43 5.24
C ILE A 812 -30.76 -16.56 5.08
N VAL A 813 -30.34 -16.41 3.83
CA VAL A 813 -29.21 -15.57 3.44
C VAL A 813 -29.70 -14.14 3.15
N PRO A 814 -29.23 -13.13 3.87
CA PRO A 814 -29.65 -11.75 3.64
C PRO A 814 -29.13 -11.23 2.30
N ALA A 815 -30.01 -10.67 1.48
CA ALA A 815 -29.62 -9.98 0.24
C ALA A 815 -28.64 -8.83 0.53
N ARG A 816 -27.69 -8.56 -0.37
CA ARG A 816 -26.72 -7.45 -0.23
C ARG A 816 -27.45 -6.09 -0.34
N GLY A 817 -27.81 -5.46 0.79
CA GLY A 817 -28.39 -4.12 0.80
C GLY A 817 -28.97 -3.68 2.15
N LYS A 818 -29.40 -2.41 2.27
CA LYS A 818 -30.21 -1.93 3.41
C LYS A 818 -31.65 -2.41 3.22
N ASP A 819 -32.20 -3.10 4.22
CA ASP A 819 -33.61 -3.47 4.25
C ASP A 819 -34.48 -2.20 4.41
N LYS A 820 -35.47 -2.04 3.52
CA LYS A 820 -36.40 -0.90 3.54
C LYS A 820 -37.33 -0.93 4.75
N ASN A 821 -37.56 -2.10 5.34
CA ASN A 821 -38.50 -2.25 6.46
C ASN A 821 -37.93 -1.77 7.80
N THR A 822 -36.60 -1.68 7.92
CA THR A 822 -35.92 -1.25 9.15
C THR A 822 -35.35 0.17 9.08
N SER A 823 -35.46 0.87 7.94
CA SER A 823 -34.82 2.17 7.72
C SER A 823 -35.39 3.32 8.55
N ASN A 824 -36.62 3.18 9.09
CA ASN A 824 -37.30 4.20 9.90
C ASN A 824 -37.27 3.89 11.40
N ILE A 825 -36.59 2.82 11.83
CA ILE A 825 -36.50 2.46 13.24
C ILE A 825 -35.31 3.23 13.84
N PHE A 826 -35.57 4.05 14.86
CA PHE A 826 -34.52 4.69 15.61
C PHE A 826 -33.67 3.63 16.33
N LEU A 827 -32.36 3.67 16.10
CA LEU A 827 -31.37 2.93 16.87
C LEU A 827 -30.52 3.94 17.64
N PRO A 828 -30.21 3.69 18.92
CA PRO A 828 -29.53 4.66 19.77
C PRO A 828 -28.07 4.93 19.34
N PHE A 829 -27.52 4.14 18.43
CA PHE A 829 -26.18 4.30 17.88
C PHE A 829 -26.06 3.68 16.48
N GLU A 830 -24.94 3.95 15.82
CA GLU A 830 -24.62 3.36 14.52
C GLU A 830 -23.83 2.05 14.58
N GLY A 831 -24.08 1.15 13.61
CA GLY A 831 -23.14 0.08 13.26
C GLY A 831 -23.45 -1.35 13.71
N ASP A 832 -24.58 -1.66 14.36
CA ASP A 832 -24.92 -3.05 14.71
C ASP A 832 -25.67 -3.77 13.58
N ARG A 833 -24.89 -4.41 12.71
CA ARG A 833 -25.42 -5.23 11.61
C ARG A 833 -26.20 -6.45 12.12
N GLY A 834 -25.80 -7.05 13.25
CA GLY A 834 -26.48 -8.23 13.80
C GLY A 834 -27.91 -7.91 14.22
N LEU A 835 -28.13 -6.77 14.89
CA LEU A 835 -29.47 -6.28 15.23
C LEU A 835 -30.33 -6.08 13.98
N SER A 836 -29.74 -5.48 12.95
CA SER A 836 -30.43 -5.25 11.67
C SER A 836 -30.85 -6.57 11.00
N LEU A 837 -30.01 -7.60 11.08
CA LEU A 837 -30.30 -8.94 10.54
C LEU A 837 -31.40 -9.64 11.31
N VAL A 838 -31.36 -9.62 12.65
CA VAL A 838 -32.41 -10.19 13.50
C VAL A 838 -33.76 -9.54 13.20
N LEU A 839 -33.81 -8.20 13.12
CA LEU A 839 -35.03 -7.48 12.78
C LEU A 839 -35.53 -7.79 11.37
N SER A 840 -34.65 -7.78 10.37
CA SER A 840 -35.00 -8.09 8.97
C SER A 840 -35.63 -9.49 8.85
N LYS A 841 -35.00 -10.51 9.46
CA LYS A 841 -35.54 -11.87 9.54
C LYS A 841 -36.88 -11.91 10.28
N ALA A 842 -37.02 -11.20 11.39
CA ALA A 842 -38.26 -11.15 12.15
C ALA A 842 -39.43 -10.56 11.35
N PHE A 843 -39.20 -9.45 10.62
CA PHE A 843 -40.22 -8.86 9.75
C PHE A 843 -40.60 -9.79 8.59
N LEU A 844 -39.62 -10.43 7.95
CA LEU A 844 -39.86 -11.39 6.88
C LEU A 844 -40.71 -12.58 7.36
N LEU A 845 -40.37 -13.15 8.53
CA LEU A 845 -41.00 -14.35 9.07
C LEU A 845 -42.36 -14.08 9.73
N ALA A 846 -42.59 -12.86 10.23
CA ALA A 846 -43.91 -12.44 10.69
C ALA A 846 -44.95 -12.45 9.56
N GLU A 847 -44.52 -12.28 8.31
CA GLU A 847 -45.36 -12.34 7.10
C GLU A 847 -44.95 -13.51 6.18
N ASP A 848 -44.64 -14.68 6.75
CA ASP A 848 -44.17 -15.88 6.03
C ASP A 848 -45.09 -16.37 4.87
N HIS A 849 -46.37 -16.01 4.88
CA HIS A 849 -47.32 -16.28 3.80
C HIS A 849 -47.04 -15.44 2.53
N LYS A 850 -46.36 -14.29 2.66
CA LYS A 850 -45.97 -13.41 1.55
C LYS A 850 -44.60 -13.74 0.96
N ILE A 851 -43.85 -14.67 1.56
CA ILE A 851 -42.55 -15.10 1.04
C ILE A 851 -42.78 -15.80 -0.30
N THR A 852 -42.14 -15.30 -1.36
CA THR A 852 -42.18 -15.88 -2.72
C THR A 852 -40.90 -16.63 -3.09
N ASP A 853 -39.84 -16.50 -2.30
CA ASP A 853 -38.56 -17.16 -2.56
C ASP A 853 -38.71 -18.68 -2.37
N VAL A 854 -38.55 -19.41 -3.48
CA VAL A 854 -38.73 -20.87 -3.51
C VAL A 854 -37.73 -21.58 -2.60
N THR A 855 -36.51 -21.04 -2.46
CA THR A 855 -35.44 -21.64 -1.62
C THR A 855 -35.76 -21.57 -0.13
N ILE A 856 -36.50 -20.55 0.31
CA ILE A 856 -36.98 -20.42 1.69
C ILE A 856 -38.26 -21.25 1.87
N LEU A 857 -39.18 -21.19 0.91
CA LEU A 857 -40.46 -21.90 0.97
C LEU A 857 -40.29 -23.42 1.03
N SER A 858 -39.30 -23.98 0.32
CA SER A 858 -39.02 -25.42 0.35
C SER A 858 -38.53 -25.90 1.71
N GLN A 859 -37.90 -25.03 2.52
CA GLN A 859 -37.44 -25.35 3.87
C GLN A 859 -38.56 -25.22 4.92
N ILE A 860 -39.52 -24.30 4.71
CA ILE A 860 -40.64 -24.06 5.65
C ILE A 860 -41.73 -25.14 5.56
N ARG A 861 -41.92 -25.73 4.38
CA ARG A 861 -42.85 -26.85 4.18
C ARG A 861 -42.34 -28.06 4.95
#